data_AF-A0A0W0VXI4-F1
#
_entry.id   AF-A0A0W0VXI4-F1
#
_cell.length_a   1.000
_cell.length_b   1.000
_cell.length_c   1.000
_cell.angle_alpha   90.00
_cell.angle_beta   90.00
_cell.angle_gamma   90.00
#
_symmetry.space_group_name_H-M   'P 1'
#
loop_
_entity.id
_entity.type
_entity.pdbx_description
1 polymer ?
#
loop_
_entity_poly.entity_id
_entity_poly.type
_entity_poly.pdbx_seq_one_letter_code
_entity_poly.pdbx_strand_id
1 'polypeptide(L)'
;MVETKVRRKHSQPVIPLQVKPHAHQGVPTITGSAISHQAGTVLYGYYSMDYKLPGNDYLRIFANHNKKNIQLFLLTHDPEKLKRLPGARPASLVADAMSNINLYRIRSDHYEKPRSLEQDAKYQLATNCITQLAQLLSQERELASNDWEGQETLRTKVIAIIDKCLGKNLLIAIHPTVSAGYFDTLLYEARKKVQHFQFNRMYPVCRLDQLDFSKQHDAEVFVWDSELHIGQDEEALNHVIRVICQEYGLTPAPSLSNIIANRFERLQWFLRKLWLDGRDWVEHLRNPRNATHISETETRADGLSITKIKPYYLLDGVAQIGYSKPEDIVAAFSRSHTRNHHKAASMEEALHWLGDRPNGSWVELLEKQLVLRLHDEMLIINYFEEQGLFYPLPFGEDLYKLSQLGKHHLYLPERASLQLKAFFSRFPIFFRNLFSNIRQFTTTLYKEFFNYVHANHDDVKLPNQDEKPSKSHRLSYLQEVLYAQGILSNGQTLEEFVQTQLRKNHYVIVREAHPPSPPPYDNPFHRSLEILRHIGGFFVDTSEKNPILGTLAMAAYAYGAGAVIAPEALTSILVKLHLNGLIHGIEPTQALAKWMSHGTTSEAISAAVTYWQAIVVGGDLDQFFIKAVDLLKEKPAEVAIVVALAISLGYGLCKTIPRLGKEMGEFPYINYAALGAKGGAAIYDTVMHPGDDWLLGSIKWFLKGALTLVKLIAGPFVEAYFYGYRSGFISGWKKNSKLLVKTGKQFAAAVADFFLSLATVPLLELSSLLIHVPFRGITKLVSKALVIAGHWQIIGEMLTQFANRPSSWGYLPGFRLSPLYGFSNPFGKYAENKLANVCLNLLGLLVFPPLAVIKNVLLLPVLDLIAFFVRLTFTLLDPISRVVAYILGSTLWTGGMIWDNSLGRVLQFTAYIITLSSNALDNFAGHLKQSALAKIQTHRRSLYHWAFSDDEERAFHKMNTDTDYCQADPMRSERLPHTSTKCLLQNLLSSSSVTFAATEENPKHTSLFHPKKDDPSPTHLQEEVTVGNAL
;
A
#
# COMPACT_ATOMS: atom_id res chain seq x y z
N MET A 1 -34.28 15.73 14.72
CA MET A 1 -34.39 16.97 15.54
C MET A 1 -34.12 16.77 17.05
N VAL A 2 -33.91 15.54 17.55
CA VAL A 2 -33.42 15.26 18.92
C VAL A 2 -31.89 15.12 18.99
N GLU A 3 -31.23 14.86 17.84
CA GLU A 3 -29.75 14.89 17.69
C GLU A 3 -29.11 16.23 18.12
N THR A 4 -29.86 17.33 18.08
CA THR A 4 -29.36 18.66 18.46
C THR A 4 -29.35 18.93 19.96
N LYS A 5 -30.09 18.16 20.79
CA LYS A 5 -30.12 18.36 22.25
C LYS A 5 -29.06 17.56 23.00
N VAL A 6 -28.64 16.39 22.52
CA VAL A 6 -27.56 15.59 23.14
C VAL A 6 -26.16 16.12 22.80
N ARG A 7 -25.99 16.75 21.63
CA ARG A 7 -24.75 17.45 21.20
C ARG A 7 -24.31 18.59 22.13
N ARG A 8 -25.14 19.04 23.09
CA ARG A 8 -24.85 20.20 23.94
C ARG A 8 -24.01 19.91 25.19
N LYS A 9 -23.78 18.63 25.57
CA LYS A 9 -23.06 18.28 26.81
C LYS A 9 -21.63 17.77 26.64
N HIS A 10 -21.23 17.34 25.44
CA HIS A 10 -19.90 16.78 25.20
C HIS A 10 -19.09 17.72 24.29
N SER A 11 -17.88 18.07 24.71
CA SER A 11 -16.93 18.85 23.90
C SER A 11 -16.26 18.03 22.79
N GLN A 12 -16.32 16.69 22.89
CA GLN A 12 -15.73 15.74 21.95
C GLN A 12 -16.74 15.29 20.88
N PRO A 13 -16.34 15.12 19.60
CA PRO A 13 -17.16 14.50 18.57
C PRO A 13 -17.56 13.06 18.95
N VAL A 14 -18.82 12.72 18.69
CA VAL A 14 -19.38 11.41 19.00
C VAL A 14 -19.40 10.56 17.73
N ILE A 15 -18.91 9.33 17.82
CA ILE A 15 -18.93 8.34 16.73
C ILE A 15 -20.11 7.40 16.97
N PRO A 16 -21.17 7.47 16.15
CA PRO A 16 -22.37 6.70 16.36
C PRO A 16 -22.16 5.26 15.89
N LEU A 17 -22.08 4.31 16.83
CA LEU A 17 -22.12 2.87 16.57
C LEU A 17 -23.45 2.28 17.07
N GLN A 18 -23.89 1.19 16.46
CA GLN A 18 -25.01 0.40 17.00
C GLN A 18 -24.54 -0.41 18.21
N VAL A 19 -23.41 -1.12 18.08
CA VAL A 19 -22.77 -1.86 19.17
C VAL A 19 -21.34 -1.34 19.39
N LYS A 20 -21.07 -0.83 20.59
CA LYS A 20 -19.72 -0.41 20.96
C LYS A 20 -18.83 -1.63 21.27
N PRO A 21 -17.51 -1.54 21.00
CA PRO A 21 -16.56 -2.60 21.27
C PRO A 21 -16.67 -3.12 22.72
N HIS A 22 -16.42 -4.41 22.91
CA HIS A 22 -16.38 -5.06 24.23
C HIS A 22 -15.32 -4.43 25.13
N ALA A 23 -14.14 -4.18 24.56
CA ALA A 23 -13.03 -3.50 25.23
C ALA A 23 -12.33 -2.54 24.26
N HIS A 24 -11.78 -1.45 24.78
CA HIS A 24 -10.93 -0.56 24.00
C HIS A 24 -9.87 0.10 24.89
N GLN A 25 -8.66 0.29 24.36
CA GLN A 25 -7.54 0.87 25.11
C GLN A 25 -6.58 1.64 24.19
N GLY A 26 -5.99 2.71 24.73
CA GLY A 26 -4.96 3.50 24.05
C GLY A 26 -3.57 3.10 24.52
N VAL A 27 -2.73 2.71 23.58
CA VAL A 27 -1.34 2.29 23.79
C VAL A 27 -0.40 3.42 23.33
N PRO A 28 0.51 3.96 24.16
CA PRO A 28 1.33 5.12 23.80
C PRO A 28 2.38 4.83 22.74
N THR A 29 2.82 5.87 22.03
CA THR A 29 4.01 5.83 21.17
C THR A 29 5.25 6.19 21.98
N ILE A 30 6.32 5.43 21.82
CA ILE A 30 7.62 5.69 22.44
C ILE A 30 8.63 6.06 21.36
N THR A 31 9.23 7.24 21.48
CA THR A 31 10.27 7.74 20.56
C THR A 31 11.52 8.19 21.32
N GLY A 32 12.69 7.69 20.93
CA GLY A 32 13.97 8.13 21.47
C GLY A 32 14.48 9.40 20.81
N SER A 33 15.12 10.28 21.59
CA SER A 33 15.77 11.49 21.09
C SER A 33 17.02 11.14 20.27
N ALA A 34 17.20 11.83 19.14
CA ALA A 34 18.33 11.61 18.22
C ALA A 34 19.71 11.85 18.86
N ILE A 35 19.78 12.60 19.97
CA ILE A 35 21.02 12.95 20.68
C ILE A 35 21.23 12.14 21.97
N SER A 36 20.34 11.19 22.28
CA SER A 36 20.38 10.38 23.51
C SER A 36 20.89 8.97 23.26
N HIS A 37 21.20 8.23 24.33
CA HIS A 37 21.51 6.79 24.22
C HIS A 37 20.32 5.96 23.70
N GLN A 38 19.11 6.52 23.74
CA GLN A 38 17.86 5.95 23.23
C GLN A 38 17.64 6.25 21.74
N ALA A 39 18.58 6.89 21.06
CA ALA A 39 18.44 7.29 19.66
C ALA A 39 18.03 6.10 18.77
N GLY A 40 16.89 6.27 18.09
CA GLY A 40 16.30 5.34 17.12
C GLY A 40 15.44 4.22 17.69
N THR A 41 15.17 4.24 19.00
CA THR A 41 14.03 3.54 19.60
C THR A 41 12.73 4.19 19.10
N VAL A 42 11.94 3.45 18.31
CA VAL A 42 10.63 3.91 17.83
C VAL A 42 9.65 2.75 17.95
N LEU A 43 8.76 2.81 18.93
CA LEU A 43 7.64 1.89 19.11
C LEU A 43 6.34 2.66 18.88
N TYR A 44 5.70 2.43 17.75
CA TYR A 44 4.45 3.10 17.43
C TYR A 44 3.30 2.50 18.24
N GLY A 45 2.63 3.34 19.00
CA GLY A 45 1.42 2.99 19.73
C GLY A 45 0.21 2.82 18.82
N TYR A 46 -0.92 2.46 19.42
CA TYR A 46 -2.19 2.26 18.73
C TYR A 46 -3.38 2.43 19.68
N TYR A 47 -4.55 2.68 19.11
CA TYR A 47 -5.81 2.53 19.82
C TYR A 47 -6.46 1.19 19.41
N SER A 48 -6.66 0.27 20.36
CA SER A 48 -7.26 -1.04 20.10
C SER A 48 -8.73 -1.08 20.50
N MET A 49 -9.53 -1.80 19.73
CA MET A 49 -10.97 -2.03 19.95
C MET A 49 -11.29 -3.50 19.67
N ASP A 50 -11.87 -4.19 20.64
CA ASP A 50 -12.09 -5.64 20.59
C ASP A 50 -13.58 -5.96 20.48
N TYR A 51 -13.94 -6.84 19.54
CA TYR A 51 -15.26 -7.46 19.43
C TYR A 51 -15.17 -8.96 19.66
N LYS A 52 -16.14 -9.49 20.40
CA LYS A 52 -16.39 -10.93 20.51
C LYS A 52 -17.23 -11.41 19.34
N LEU A 53 -16.87 -12.55 18.77
CA LEU A 53 -17.56 -13.20 17.67
C LEU A 53 -18.02 -14.63 18.05
N PRO A 54 -19.00 -15.20 17.33
CA PRO A 54 -19.46 -16.57 17.56
C PRO A 54 -18.32 -17.59 17.46
N GLY A 55 -18.35 -18.63 18.31
CA GLY A 55 -17.33 -19.69 18.31
C GLY A 55 -16.08 -19.37 19.13
N ASN A 56 -16.17 -18.47 20.11
CA ASN A 56 -15.04 -17.96 20.90
C ASN A 56 -13.97 -17.24 20.03
N ASP A 57 -14.38 -16.75 18.87
CA ASP A 57 -13.55 -15.98 17.95
C ASP A 57 -13.51 -14.49 18.38
N TYR A 58 -12.45 -13.77 18.00
CA TYR A 58 -12.29 -12.35 18.33
C TYR A 58 -11.88 -11.54 17.11
N LEU A 59 -12.46 -10.34 16.97
CA LEU A 59 -12.02 -9.34 16.01
C LEU A 59 -11.44 -8.15 16.77
N ARG A 60 -10.12 -7.97 16.64
CA ARG A 60 -9.41 -6.84 17.22
C ARG A 60 -9.04 -5.84 16.13
N ILE A 61 -9.42 -4.59 16.35
CA ILE A 61 -9.26 -3.48 15.42
C ILE A 61 -8.25 -2.50 15.99
N PHE A 62 -7.18 -2.22 15.25
CA PHE A 62 -6.13 -1.30 15.67
C PHE A 62 -6.10 -0.04 14.80
N ALA A 63 -6.31 1.12 15.42
CA ALA A 63 -5.94 2.40 14.83
C ALA A 63 -4.51 2.73 15.25
N ASN A 64 -3.55 2.30 14.42
CA ASN A 64 -2.12 2.52 14.63
C ASN A 64 -1.75 4.01 14.50
N HIS A 65 -0.84 4.51 15.33
CA HIS A 65 -0.44 5.93 15.27
C HIS A 65 0.38 6.29 14.01
N ASN A 66 1.00 5.31 13.35
CA ASN A 66 1.83 5.52 12.15
C ASN A 66 1.11 5.19 10.83
N LYS A 67 0.13 4.28 10.86
CA LYS A 67 -0.55 3.76 9.66
C LYS A 67 -1.88 4.46 9.42
N LYS A 68 -2.29 4.47 8.16
CA LYS A 68 -3.49 5.19 7.71
C LYS A 68 -4.71 4.32 7.90
N ASN A 69 -4.62 3.09 7.41
CA ASN A 69 -5.71 2.15 7.51
C ASN A 69 -5.57 1.42 8.83
N ILE A 70 -6.72 1.12 9.43
CA ILE A 70 -6.77 0.24 10.59
C ILE A 70 -6.18 -1.12 10.23
N GLN A 71 -5.66 -1.79 11.23
CA GLN A 71 -5.24 -3.18 11.13
C GLN A 71 -6.28 -4.06 11.82
N LEU A 72 -6.69 -5.13 11.16
CA LEU A 72 -7.62 -6.12 11.68
C LEU A 72 -6.85 -7.38 12.06
N PHE A 73 -7.04 -7.82 13.30
CA PHE A 73 -6.65 -9.15 13.75
C PHE A 73 -7.92 -9.96 13.92
N LEU A 74 -8.06 -11.02 13.12
CA LEU A 74 -9.09 -12.02 13.32
C LEU A 74 -8.47 -13.22 14.00
N LEU A 75 -8.91 -13.51 15.23
CA LEU A 75 -8.56 -14.71 15.95
C LEU A 75 -9.71 -15.71 15.77
N THR A 76 -9.45 -16.80 15.06
CA THR A 76 -10.46 -17.81 14.71
C THR A 76 -9.98 -19.21 15.06
N HIS A 77 -10.90 -20.05 15.54
CA HIS A 77 -10.65 -21.49 15.70
C HIS A 77 -11.03 -22.26 14.43
N ASP A 78 -11.81 -21.66 13.53
CA ASP A 78 -12.24 -22.28 12.27
C ASP A 78 -11.29 -21.94 11.11
N PRO A 79 -10.55 -22.92 10.56
CA PRO A 79 -9.64 -22.71 9.44
C PRO A 79 -10.34 -22.51 8.09
N GLU A 80 -11.60 -22.92 7.93
CA GLU A 80 -12.32 -22.77 6.65
C GLU A 80 -12.68 -21.30 6.36
N LYS A 81 -12.97 -20.51 7.40
CA LYS A 81 -13.20 -19.05 7.30
C LYS A 81 -11.97 -18.33 6.71
N LEU A 82 -10.76 -18.79 7.03
CA LEU A 82 -9.50 -18.19 6.57
C LEU A 82 -9.32 -18.29 5.05
N LYS A 83 -9.79 -19.37 4.41
CA LYS A 83 -9.66 -19.57 2.96
C LYS A 83 -10.41 -18.52 2.15
N ARG A 84 -11.49 -17.98 2.71
CA ARG A 84 -12.38 -16.99 2.08
C ARG A 84 -11.89 -15.56 2.26
N LEU A 85 -11.02 -15.31 3.25
CA LEU A 85 -10.43 -13.99 3.47
C LEU A 85 -9.53 -13.58 2.29
N PRO A 86 -9.61 -12.31 1.85
CA PRO A 86 -8.74 -11.82 0.79
C PRO A 86 -7.31 -11.63 1.32
N GLY A 87 -6.32 -11.86 0.46
CA GLY A 87 -4.91 -11.71 0.83
C GLY A 87 -3.97 -12.28 -0.22
N ALA A 88 -2.77 -11.72 -0.32
CA ALA A 88 -1.72 -12.29 -1.18
C ALA A 88 -1.25 -13.65 -0.67
N ARG A 89 -0.91 -14.56 -1.59
CA ARG A 89 -0.39 -15.91 -1.29
C ARG A 89 0.94 -16.13 -2.02
N PRO A 90 2.01 -15.43 -1.64
CA PRO A 90 3.23 -15.30 -2.44
C PRO A 90 3.99 -16.61 -2.66
N ALA A 91 3.73 -17.65 -1.87
CA ALA A 91 4.37 -18.96 -1.99
C ALA A 91 3.68 -19.92 -2.97
N SER A 92 2.43 -19.65 -3.39
CA SER A 92 1.67 -20.49 -4.32
C SER A 92 1.18 -19.68 -5.52
N LEU A 93 1.55 -20.14 -6.71
CA LEU A 93 1.14 -19.54 -7.97
C LEU A 93 -0.39 -19.61 -8.16
N VAL A 94 -0.94 -20.81 -7.93
CA VAL A 94 -2.36 -21.10 -8.17
C VAL A 94 -3.23 -20.41 -7.13
N ALA A 95 -2.86 -20.49 -5.85
CA ALA A 95 -3.65 -19.90 -4.78
C ALA A 95 -3.64 -18.37 -4.83
N ASP A 96 -2.53 -17.74 -5.23
CA ASP A 96 -2.49 -16.27 -5.42
C ASP A 96 -3.36 -15.83 -6.60
N ALA A 97 -3.27 -16.54 -7.74
CA ALA A 97 -4.13 -16.27 -8.90
C ALA A 97 -5.63 -16.37 -8.54
N MET A 98 -6.01 -17.40 -7.79
CA MET A 98 -7.38 -17.55 -7.29
C MET A 98 -7.79 -16.41 -6.36
N SER A 99 -6.92 -16.01 -5.43
CA SER A 99 -7.19 -14.91 -4.49
C SER A 99 -7.48 -13.59 -5.22
N ASN A 100 -6.64 -13.25 -6.20
CA ASN A 100 -6.80 -12.02 -7.00
C ASN A 100 -8.14 -12.03 -7.78
N ILE A 101 -8.53 -13.15 -8.37
CA ILE A 101 -9.80 -13.26 -9.14
C ILE A 101 -11.01 -13.26 -8.21
N ASN A 102 -10.89 -13.83 -7.01
CA ASN A 102 -11.98 -13.88 -6.02
C ASN A 102 -12.40 -12.49 -5.53
N LEU A 103 -11.49 -11.50 -5.55
CA LEU A 103 -11.83 -10.09 -5.26
C LEU A 103 -12.97 -9.57 -6.13
N TYR A 104 -13.06 -10.01 -7.40
CA TYR A 104 -14.17 -9.61 -8.26
C TYR A 104 -15.50 -10.18 -7.78
N ARG A 105 -15.54 -11.43 -7.30
CA ARG A 105 -16.77 -12.04 -6.76
C ARG A 105 -17.27 -11.28 -5.54
N ILE A 106 -16.38 -11.04 -4.58
CA ILE A 106 -16.69 -10.27 -3.37
C ILE A 106 -17.22 -8.88 -3.74
N ARG A 107 -16.61 -8.21 -4.71
CA ARG A 107 -17.10 -6.91 -5.20
C ARG A 107 -18.47 -7.00 -5.86
N SER A 108 -18.66 -7.99 -6.72
CA SER A 108 -19.89 -8.18 -7.50
C SER A 108 -21.10 -8.52 -6.64
N ASP A 109 -20.92 -9.18 -5.49
CA ASP A 109 -21.95 -9.44 -4.48
C ASP A 109 -22.58 -8.16 -3.89
N HIS A 110 -21.91 -7.03 -4.07
CA HIS A 110 -22.29 -5.73 -3.53
C HIS A 110 -22.61 -4.68 -4.61
N TYR A 111 -22.79 -5.09 -5.87
CA TYR A 111 -23.44 -4.24 -6.87
C TYR A 111 -24.92 -4.04 -6.56
N GLU A 112 -25.51 -3.00 -7.15
CA GLU A 112 -26.95 -2.77 -7.10
C GLU A 112 -27.73 -3.99 -7.62
N LYS A 113 -28.83 -4.35 -6.95
CA LYS A 113 -29.66 -5.53 -7.26
C LYS A 113 -30.99 -5.10 -7.91
N PRO A 114 -31.51 -5.84 -8.90
CA PRO A 114 -30.91 -7.02 -9.52
C PRO A 114 -29.69 -6.66 -10.38
N ARG A 115 -28.74 -7.59 -10.48
CA ARG A 115 -27.58 -7.43 -11.36
C ARG A 115 -28.03 -7.38 -12.81
N SER A 116 -27.28 -6.67 -13.65
CA SER A 116 -27.48 -6.76 -15.11
C SER A 116 -27.06 -8.14 -15.62
N LEU A 117 -27.61 -8.54 -16.77
CA LEU A 117 -27.28 -9.82 -17.41
C LEU A 117 -25.78 -9.98 -17.65
N GLU A 118 -25.09 -8.90 -17.99
CA GLU A 118 -23.65 -8.89 -18.25
C GLU A 118 -22.83 -8.95 -16.96
N GLN A 119 -23.33 -8.37 -15.86
CA GLN A 119 -22.72 -8.51 -14.54
C GLN A 119 -22.83 -9.95 -14.03
N ASP A 120 -23.97 -10.60 -14.22
CA ASP A 120 -24.14 -12.01 -13.90
C ASP A 120 -23.25 -12.92 -14.77
N ALA A 121 -23.17 -12.64 -16.07
CA ALA A 121 -22.26 -13.36 -16.97
C ALA A 121 -20.80 -13.26 -16.50
N LYS A 122 -20.33 -12.07 -16.09
CA LYS A 122 -18.98 -11.88 -15.54
C LYS A 122 -18.78 -12.58 -14.21
N TYR A 123 -19.78 -12.57 -13.32
CA TYR A 123 -19.72 -13.29 -12.04
C TYR A 123 -19.58 -14.81 -12.26
N GLN A 124 -20.35 -15.38 -13.20
CA GLN A 124 -20.24 -16.79 -13.57
C GLN A 124 -18.90 -17.12 -14.22
N LEU A 125 -18.39 -16.22 -15.05
CA LEU A 125 -17.08 -16.36 -15.70
C LEU A 125 -15.95 -16.39 -14.65
N ALA A 126 -15.97 -15.48 -13.67
CA ALA A 126 -15.02 -15.48 -12.55
C ALA A 126 -15.11 -16.77 -11.72
N THR A 127 -16.33 -17.23 -11.41
CA THR A 127 -16.57 -18.47 -10.66
C THR A 127 -16.00 -19.68 -11.40
N ASN A 128 -16.28 -19.81 -12.70
CA ASN A 128 -15.74 -20.89 -13.53
C ASN A 128 -14.20 -20.86 -13.63
N CYS A 129 -13.60 -19.67 -13.67
CA CYS A 129 -12.15 -19.51 -13.69
C CYS A 129 -11.53 -20.01 -12.38
N ILE A 130 -12.10 -19.63 -11.22
CA ILE A 130 -11.64 -20.09 -9.90
C ILE A 130 -11.77 -21.61 -9.78
N THR A 131 -12.88 -22.21 -10.25
CA THR A 131 -13.06 -23.67 -10.22
C THR A 131 -12.02 -24.41 -11.06
N GLN A 132 -11.66 -23.89 -12.24
CA GLN A 132 -10.60 -24.47 -13.08
C GLN A 132 -9.22 -24.33 -12.44
N LEU A 133 -8.93 -23.18 -11.80
CA LEU A 133 -7.68 -22.99 -11.07
C LEU A 133 -7.58 -23.90 -9.84
N ALA A 134 -8.69 -24.11 -9.11
CA ALA A 134 -8.71 -24.97 -7.93
C ALA A 134 -8.28 -26.41 -8.21
N GLN A 135 -8.57 -26.92 -9.42
CA GLN A 135 -8.14 -28.25 -9.88
C GLN A 135 -6.61 -28.38 -10.01
N LEU A 136 -5.88 -27.26 -10.12
CA LEU A 136 -4.42 -27.24 -10.23
C LEU A 136 -3.71 -27.17 -8.87
N LEU A 137 -4.43 -26.96 -7.76
CA LEU A 137 -3.83 -26.86 -6.42
C LEU A 137 -3.18 -28.17 -5.95
N SER A 138 -3.74 -29.34 -6.31
CA SER A 138 -3.09 -30.64 -6.05
C SER A 138 -1.87 -30.82 -6.94
N GLN A 139 -1.98 -30.51 -8.23
CA GLN A 139 -0.87 -30.62 -9.18
C GLN A 139 0.33 -29.78 -8.73
N GLU A 140 0.10 -28.56 -8.24
CA GLU A 140 1.18 -27.70 -7.71
C GLU A 140 1.92 -28.33 -6.52
N ARG A 141 1.21 -29.06 -5.65
CA ARG A 141 1.80 -29.72 -4.47
C ARG A 141 2.58 -30.98 -4.81
N GLU A 142 2.29 -31.61 -5.94
CA GLU A 142 2.97 -32.81 -6.43
C GLU A 142 4.29 -32.47 -7.14
N LEU A 143 4.50 -31.21 -7.54
CA LEU A 143 5.73 -30.76 -8.20
C LEU A 143 6.89 -30.71 -7.22
N ALA A 144 7.99 -31.37 -7.59
CA ALA A 144 9.25 -31.24 -6.87
C ALA A 144 9.89 -29.87 -7.13
N SER A 145 10.72 -29.40 -6.20
CA SER A 145 11.43 -28.11 -6.34
C SER A 145 12.41 -28.08 -7.52
N ASN A 146 12.95 -29.24 -7.89
CA ASN A 146 13.85 -29.42 -9.04
C ASN A 146 13.13 -29.73 -10.37
N ASP A 147 11.80 -29.92 -10.37
CA ASP A 147 11.02 -30.13 -11.60
C ASP A 147 10.72 -28.79 -12.29
N TRP A 148 11.74 -28.19 -12.89
CA TRP A 148 11.63 -26.88 -13.52
C TRP A 148 10.69 -26.88 -14.72
N GLU A 149 10.66 -27.96 -15.51
CA GLU A 149 9.78 -28.08 -16.67
C GLU A 149 8.31 -28.24 -16.25
N GLY A 150 8.04 -29.06 -15.23
CA GLY A 150 6.70 -29.19 -14.64
C GLY A 150 6.18 -27.86 -14.07
N GLN A 151 7.04 -27.11 -13.37
CA GLN A 151 6.72 -25.77 -12.85
C GLN A 151 6.37 -24.75 -13.96
N GLU A 152 7.15 -24.69 -15.04
CA GLU A 152 6.86 -23.80 -16.18
C GLU A 152 5.64 -24.25 -16.99
N THR A 153 5.38 -25.56 -17.05
CA THR A 153 4.15 -26.11 -17.63
C THR A 153 2.92 -25.73 -16.81
N LEU A 154 3.00 -25.80 -15.48
CA LEU A 154 1.95 -25.32 -14.58
C LEU A 154 1.69 -23.82 -14.79
N ARG A 155 2.74 -22.99 -14.86
CA ARG A 155 2.60 -21.55 -15.16
C ARG A 155 1.85 -21.34 -16.47
N THR A 156 2.22 -22.06 -17.52
CA THR A 156 1.57 -21.96 -18.83
C THR A 156 0.08 -22.35 -18.76
N LYS A 157 -0.27 -23.41 -18.02
CA LYS A 157 -1.67 -23.81 -17.77
C LYS A 157 -2.47 -22.72 -17.04
N VAL A 158 -1.91 -22.14 -15.98
CA VAL A 158 -2.56 -21.06 -15.22
C VAL A 158 -2.79 -19.83 -16.12
N ILE A 159 -1.78 -19.41 -16.88
CA ILE A 159 -1.90 -18.29 -17.83
C ILE A 159 -2.98 -18.59 -18.88
N ALA A 160 -3.03 -19.80 -19.43
CA ALA A 160 -4.04 -20.18 -20.42
C ALA A 160 -5.47 -20.10 -19.87
N ILE A 161 -5.70 -20.49 -18.60
CA ILE A 161 -7.01 -20.36 -17.94
C ILE A 161 -7.39 -18.87 -17.80
N ILE A 162 -6.45 -18.03 -17.39
CA ILE A 162 -6.67 -16.58 -17.24
C ILE A 162 -6.88 -15.90 -18.60
N ASP A 163 -6.11 -16.25 -19.64
CA ASP A 163 -6.24 -15.69 -20.99
C ASP A 163 -7.56 -16.10 -21.66
N LYS A 164 -8.04 -17.33 -21.43
CA LYS A 164 -9.38 -17.77 -21.85
C LYS A 164 -10.48 -16.97 -21.14
N CYS A 165 -10.29 -16.68 -19.87
CA CYS A 165 -11.18 -15.86 -19.04
C CYS A 165 -11.23 -14.41 -19.56
N LEU A 166 -10.07 -13.80 -19.82
CA LEU A 166 -9.90 -12.48 -20.45
C LEU A 166 -10.61 -12.41 -21.81
N GLY A 167 -10.37 -13.38 -22.70
CA GLY A 167 -10.98 -13.41 -24.02
C GLY A 167 -12.51 -13.46 -23.96
N LYS A 168 -13.09 -14.24 -23.04
CA LYS A 168 -14.54 -14.28 -22.82
C LYS A 168 -15.09 -12.99 -22.22
N ASN A 169 -14.36 -12.34 -21.30
CA ASN A 169 -14.75 -11.04 -20.76
C ASN A 169 -14.76 -9.95 -21.84
N LEU A 170 -13.81 -10.00 -22.77
CA LEU A 170 -13.78 -9.11 -23.93
C LEU A 170 -15.00 -9.30 -24.83
N LEU A 171 -15.43 -10.55 -25.06
CA LEU A 171 -16.65 -10.83 -25.84
C LEU A 171 -17.90 -10.27 -25.15
N ILE A 172 -18.00 -10.32 -23.82
CA ILE A 172 -19.09 -9.68 -23.07
C ILE A 172 -19.05 -8.15 -23.22
N ALA A 173 -17.84 -7.57 -23.29
CA ALA A 173 -17.63 -6.13 -23.49
C ALA A 173 -17.83 -5.64 -24.94
N ILE A 174 -18.30 -6.50 -25.85
CA ILE A 174 -18.77 -6.12 -27.20
C ILE A 174 -20.15 -5.45 -27.14
N HIS A 175 -20.72 -5.27 -25.95
CA HIS A 175 -21.90 -4.43 -25.77
C HIS A 175 -21.50 -2.93 -25.73
N PRO A 176 -22.24 -2.02 -26.42
CA PRO A 176 -21.86 -0.60 -26.51
C PRO A 176 -21.75 0.12 -25.16
N THR A 177 -22.45 -0.39 -24.15
CA THR A 177 -22.60 0.23 -22.83
C THR A 177 -21.78 -0.46 -21.74
N VAL A 178 -21.26 -1.66 -22.02
CA VAL A 178 -20.56 -2.49 -21.02
C VAL A 178 -19.06 -2.43 -21.29
N SER A 179 -18.33 -1.86 -20.33
CA SER A 179 -16.88 -1.89 -20.37
C SER A 179 -16.33 -3.24 -19.90
N ALA A 180 -15.11 -3.60 -20.33
CA ALA A 180 -14.38 -4.74 -19.77
C ALA A 180 -14.21 -4.60 -18.23
N GLY A 181 -14.01 -3.35 -17.78
CA GLY A 181 -14.21 -2.93 -16.39
C GLY A 181 -13.16 -3.44 -15.41
N TYR A 182 -13.49 -3.39 -14.11
CA TYR A 182 -12.61 -3.81 -13.02
C TYR A 182 -12.24 -5.31 -13.07
N PHE A 183 -13.08 -6.14 -13.67
CA PHE A 183 -12.77 -7.56 -13.84
C PHE A 183 -11.57 -7.76 -14.79
N ASP A 184 -11.50 -6.99 -15.88
CA ASP A 184 -10.39 -7.02 -16.83
C ASP A 184 -9.07 -6.63 -16.15
N THR A 185 -9.10 -5.60 -15.30
CA THR A 185 -7.92 -5.15 -14.56
C THR A 185 -7.42 -6.21 -13.58
N LEU A 186 -8.32 -6.91 -12.87
CA LEU A 186 -7.93 -8.01 -11.96
C LEU A 186 -7.35 -9.20 -12.71
N LEU A 187 -7.94 -9.58 -13.84
CA LEU A 187 -7.42 -10.67 -14.68
C LEU A 187 -6.06 -10.32 -15.27
N TYR A 188 -5.86 -9.08 -15.70
CA TYR A 188 -4.57 -8.58 -16.15
C TYR A 188 -3.51 -8.64 -15.03
N GLU A 189 -3.84 -8.14 -13.84
CA GLU A 189 -2.93 -8.15 -12.69
C GLU A 189 -2.61 -9.59 -12.23
N ALA A 190 -3.59 -10.49 -12.23
CA ALA A 190 -3.38 -11.90 -11.95
C ALA A 190 -2.45 -12.56 -12.99
N ARG A 191 -2.69 -12.34 -14.29
CA ARG A 191 -1.81 -12.83 -15.37
C ARG A 191 -0.38 -12.32 -15.21
N LYS A 192 -0.21 -11.03 -14.92
CA LYS A 192 1.10 -10.41 -14.74
C LYS A 192 1.83 -11.02 -13.53
N LYS A 193 1.15 -11.17 -12.39
CA LYS A 193 1.71 -11.82 -11.19
C LYS A 193 2.15 -13.24 -11.50
N VAL A 194 1.32 -14.03 -12.17
CA VAL A 194 1.63 -15.41 -12.58
C VAL A 194 2.86 -15.46 -13.50
N GLN A 195 2.99 -14.51 -14.43
CA GLN A 195 4.12 -14.44 -15.36
C GLN A 195 5.46 -14.13 -14.66
N HIS A 196 5.43 -13.33 -13.59
CA HIS A 196 6.63 -12.93 -12.85
C HIS A 196 6.87 -13.75 -11.58
N PHE A 197 5.97 -14.68 -11.27
CA PHE A 197 6.05 -15.52 -10.08
C PHE A 197 7.33 -16.37 -10.08
N GLN A 198 8.05 -16.37 -8.96
CA GLN A 198 9.23 -17.20 -8.79
C GLN A 198 8.91 -18.40 -7.91
N PHE A 199 9.07 -19.60 -8.45
CA PHE A 199 8.91 -20.83 -7.68
C PHE A 199 9.99 -20.93 -6.59
N ASN A 200 9.63 -21.57 -5.48
CA ASN A 200 10.59 -21.87 -4.42
C ASN A 200 11.62 -22.87 -4.95
N ARG A 201 12.91 -22.53 -4.83
CA ARG A 201 14.02 -23.32 -5.38
C ARG A 201 14.39 -24.51 -4.50
N MET A 202 14.07 -24.43 -3.22
CA MET A 202 14.46 -25.44 -2.23
C MET A 202 13.28 -26.34 -1.83
N TYR A 203 12.13 -25.73 -1.49
CA TYR A 203 11.00 -26.43 -0.91
C TYR A 203 9.84 -26.60 -1.91
N PRO A 204 9.20 -27.78 -1.99
CA PRO A 204 7.95 -27.91 -2.73
C PRO A 204 6.82 -27.17 -2.00
N VAL A 205 5.81 -26.74 -2.76
CA VAL A 205 4.64 -26.02 -2.21
C VAL A 205 3.83 -26.96 -1.32
N CYS A 206 3.58 -26.57 -0.08
CA CYS A 206 2.74 -27.33 0.85
C CYS A 206 1.34 -26.70 1.03
N ARG A 207 0.47 -27.35 1.82
CA ARG A 207 -0.87 -26.82 2.12
C ARG A 207 -0.84 -25.49 2.86
N LEU A 208 0.09 -25.33 3.81
CA LEU A 208 0.25 -24.08 4.56
C LEU A 208 0.69 -22.93 3.64
N ASP A 209 1.49 -23.20 2.61
CA ASP A 209 1.89 -22.21 1.59
C ASP A 209 0.72 -21.74 0.72
N GLN A 210 -0.33 -22.56 0.62
CA GLN A 210 -1.61 -22.22 -0.02
C GLN A 210 -2.60 -21.55 0.96
N LEU A 211 -2.18 -21.31 2.22
CA LEU A 211 -3.02 -20.88 3.36
C LEU A 211 -4.21 -21.82 3.62
N ASP A 212 -4.02 -23.12 3.41
CA ASP A 212 -4.99 -24.17 3.73
C ASP A 212 -4.63 -24.86 5.06
N PHE A 213 -5.33 -24.46 6.12
CA PHE A 213 -5.13 -24.94 7.50
C PHE A 213 -6.07 -26.10 7.88
N SER A 214 -6.82 -26.66 6.93
CA SER A 214 -7.86 -27.69 7.17
C SER A 214 -7.38 -29.00 7.83
N LYS A 215 -6.06 -29.24 7.90
CA LYS A 215 -5.47 -30.44 8.50
C LYS A 215 -4.80 -30.20 9.86
N GLN A 216 -4.85 -28.97 10.39
CA GLN A 216 -4.30 -28.65 11.71
C GLN A 216 -5.27 -29.01 12.84
N HIS A 217 -4.80 -28.99 14.10
CA HIS A 217 -5.55 -29.50 15.24
C HIS A 217 -6.63 -28.51 15.72
N ASP A 218 -7.78 -29.04 16.16
CA ASP A 218 -8.95 -28.25 16.61
C ASP A 218 -8.69 -27.33 17.83
N ALA A 219 -7.55 -27.46 18.51
CA ALA A 219 -7.20 -26.68 19.71
C ALA A 219 -6.40 -25.40 19.43
N GLU A 220 -6.01 -25.15 18.18
CA GLU A 220 -5.18 -24.00 17.81
C GLU A 220 -6.03 -22.75 17.53
N VAL A 221 -5.48 -21.58 17.85
CA VAL A 221 -6.11 -20.29 17.56
C VAL A 221 -5.34 -19.61 16.43
N PHE A 222 -5.98 -19.52 15.26
CA PHE A 222 -5.38 -18.90 14.09
C PHE A 222 -5.49 -17.38 14.17
N VAL A 223 -4.37 -16.68 14.03
CA VAL A 223 -4.30 -15.22 14.03
C VAL A 223 -4.06 -14.75 12.60
N TRP A 224 -5.11 -14.21 11.98
CA TRP A 224 -5.03 -13.56 10.68
C TRP A 224 -4.77 -12.06 10.85
N ASP A 225 -3.62 -11.59 10.36
CA ASP A 225 -3.21 -10.19 10.41
C ASP A 225 -3.40 -9.52 9.05
N SER A 226 -4.28 -8.51 8.99
CA SER A 226 -4.51 -7.76 7.75
C SER A 226 -3.25 -7.09 7.21
N GLU A 227 -2.34 -6.62 8.07
CA GLU A 227 -1.10 -5.98 7.60
C GLU A 227 -0.23 -6.97 6.81
N LEU A 228 -0.19 -8.23 7.22
CA LEU A 228 0.60 -9.26 6.55
C LEU A 228 0.02 -9.61 5.17
N HIS A 229 -1.31 -9.71 5.06
CA HIS A 229 -1.97 -10.24 3.86
C HIS A 229 -2.43 -9.17 2.86
N ILE A 230 -2.84 -8.00 3.34
CA ILE A 230 -3.39 -6.90 2.51
C ILE A 230 -2.62 -5.58 2.67
N GLY A 231 -1.73 -5.48 3.65
CA GLY A 231 -0.90 -4.29 3.87
C GLY A 231 -1.71 -3.05 4.26
N GLN A 232 -1.65 -2.01 3.43
CA GLN A 232 -2.36 -0.73 3.60
C GLN A 232 -3.32 -0.45 2.44
N ASP A 233 -3.81 -1.50 1.76
CA ASP A 233 -4.83 -1.36 0.74
C ASP A 233 -6.23 -1.20 1.36
N GLU A 234 -6.85 -0.05 1.12
CA GLU A 234 -8.17 0.27 1.64
C GLU A 234 -9.29 -0.52 0.95
N GLU A 235 -9.19 -0.74 -0.37
CA GLU A 235 -10.20 -1.54 -1.08
C GLU A 235 -10.17 -2.98 -0.57
N ALA A 236 -8.96 -3.55 -0.41
CA ALA A 236 -8.79 -4.88 0.18
C ALA A 236 -9.34 -4.95 1.61
N LEU A 237 -9.11 -3.94 2.45
CA LEU A 237 -9.68 -3.88 3.80
C LEU A 237 -11.22 -3.85 3.79
N ASN A 238 -11.82 -3.08 2.88
CA ASN A 238 -13.27 -3.07 2.71
C ASN A 238 -13.80 -4.44 2.24
N HIS A 239 -13.05 -5.18 1.41
CA HIS A 239 -13.37 -6.56 1.05
C HIS A 239 -13.27 -7.51 2.25
N VAL A 240 -12.26 -7.36 3.12
CA VAL A 240 -12.16 -8.13 4.37
C VAL A 240 -13.40 -7.92 5.24
N ILE A 241 -13.83 -6.67 5.44
CA ILE A 241 -15.02 -6.35 6.25
C ILE A 241 -16.26 -7.04 5.66
N ARG A 242 -16.44 -7.02 4.34
CA ARG A 242 -17.55 -7.72 3.66
C ARG A 242 -17.53 -9.23 3.92
N VAL A 243 -16.35 -9.86 3.79
CA VAL A 243 -16.20 -11.30 4.04
C VAL A 243 -16.45 -11.62 5.52
N ILE A 244 -15.92 -10.84 6.45
CA ILE A 244 -16.19 -11.02 7.89
C ILE A 244 -17.70 -10.90 8.17
N CYS A 245 -18.39 -9.93 7.56
CA CYS A 245 -19.84 -9.82 7.73
C CYS A 245 -20.56 -11.08 7.23
N GLN A 246 -20.15 -11.63 6.09
CA GLN A 246 -20.73 -12.84 5.54
C GLN A 246 -20.43 -14.09 6.39
N GLU A 247 -19.18 -14.29 6.82
CA GLU A 247 -18.77 -15.50 7.56
C GLU A 247 -19.34 -15.55 8.98
N TYR A 248 -19.57 -14.41 9.61
CA TYR A 248 -20.13 -14.34 10.97
C TYR A 248 -21.61 -13.95 11.01
N GLY A 249 -22.27 -13.83 9.86
CA GLY A 249 -23.68 -13.45 9.77
C GLY A 249 -23.96 -12.04 10.32
N LEU A 250 -23.02 -11.10 10.19
CA LEU A 250 -23.25 -9.70 10.53
C LEU A 250 -24.08 -9.03 9.43
N THR A 251 -24.96 -8.11 9.81
CA THR A 251 -25.71 -7.35 8.81
C THR A 251 -24.76 -6.49 7.97
N PRO A 252 -24.86 -6.50 6.63
CA PRO A 252 -23.88 -5.86 5.75
C PRO A 252 -23.89 -4.33 5.90
N ALA A 253 -22.73 -3.71 5.73
CA ALA A 253 -22.58 -2.26 5.82
C ALA A 253 -23.24 -1.57 4.60
N PRO A 254 -24.24 -0.68 4.79
CA PRO A 254 -24.85 0.07 3.70
C PRO A 254 -23.80 0.92 2.96
N SER A 255 -22.82 1.51 3.66
CA SER A 255 -21.73 2.28 3.04
C SER A 255 -20.79 1.45 2.17
N LEU A 256 -20.79 0.12 2.32
CA LEU A 256 -20.02 -0.81 1.48
C LEU A 256 -20.89 -1.55 0.45
N SER A 257 -22.20 -1.31 0.46
CA SER A 257 -23.18 -1.86 -0.49
C SER A 257 -23.43 -0.90 -1.66
N ASN A 258 -24.08 -1.37 -2.73
CA ASN A 258 -24.43 -0.59 -3.92
C ASN A 258 -23.20 0.12 -4.55
N ILE A 259 -22.15 -0.66 -4.80
CA ILE A 259 -20.95 -0.14 -5.45
C ILE A 259 -21.31 0.35 -6.85
N ILE A 260 -21.09 1.64 -7.07
CA ILE A 260 -21.27 2.28 -8.37
C ILE A 260 -20.34 1.62 -9.40
N ALA A 261 -20.91 0.97 -10.42
CA ALA A 261 -20.16 0.33 -11.49
C ALA A 261 -19.67 1.33 -12.56
N ASN A 262 -20.36 2.46 -12.72
CA ASN A 262 -20.06 3.48 -13.74
C ASN A 262 -18.85 4.35 -13.35
N ARG A 263 -17.92 4.58 -14.28
CA ARG A 263 -16.70 5.37 -14.03
C ARG A 263 -16.98 6.84 -13.73
N PHE A 264 -17.88 7.47 -14.48
CA PHE A 264 -18.18 8.90 -14.30
C PHE A 264 -18.94 9.17 -13.01
N GLU A 265 -19.84 8.27 -12.65
CA GLU A 265 -20.58 8.36 -11.40
C GLU A 265 -19.67 8.12 -10.19
N ARG A 266 -18.66 7.23 -10.29
CA ARG A 266 -17.60 7.11 -9.27
C ARG A 266 -16.80 8.40 -9.11
N LEU A 267 -16.39 9.05 -10.20
CA LEU A 267 -15.68 10.34 -10.14
C LEU A 267 -16.57 11.44 -9.54
N GLN A 268 -17.83 11.50 -9.94
CA GLN A 268 -18.81 12.43 -9.37
C GLN A 268 -18.96 12.21 -7.86
N TRP A 269 -19.09 10.95 -7.43
CA TRP A 269 -19.17 10.59 -6.01
C TRP A 269 -17.91 10.96 -5.26
N PHE A 270 -16.72 10.71 -5.83
CA PHE A 270 -15.44 11.12 -5.25
C PHE A 270 -15.35 12.63 -5.07
N LEU A 271 -15.65 13.43 -6.11
CA LEU A 271 -15.61 14.89 -6.03
C LEU A 271 -16.64 15.43 -5.03
N ARG A 272 -17.83 14.83 -5.00
CA ARG A 272 -18.86 15.16 -4.01
C ARG A 272 -18.40 14.84 -2.60
N LYS A 273 -17.80 13.67 -2.38
CA LYS A 273 -17.22 13.28 -1.10
C LYS A 273 -16.09 14.21 -0.69
N LEU A 274 -15.17 14.53 -1.59
CA LEU A 274 -14.09 15.48 -1.35
C LEU A 274 -14.61 16.85 -0.94
N TRP A 275 -15.67 17.33 -1.61
CA TRP A 275 -16.34 18.58 -1.26
C TRP A 275 -17.04 18.51 0.11
N LEU A 276 -17.74 17.41 0.41
CA LEU A 276 -18.41 17.20 1.70
C LEU A 276 -17.38 17.09 2.84
N ASP A 277 -16.36 16.26 2.68
CA ASP A 277 -15.22 16.14 3.62
C ASP A 277 -14.56 17.51 3.83
N GLY A 278 -14.33 18.25 2.75
CA GLY A 278 -13.74 19.59 2.82
C GLY A 278 -14.63 20.58 3.57
N ARG A 279 -15.94 20.52 3.34
CA ARG A 279 -16.93 21.33 4.05
C ARG A 279 -16.99 20.96 5.54
N ASP A 280 -17.02 19.68 5.86
CA ASP A 280 -17.03 19.17 7.23
C ASP A 280 -15.76 19.59 7.96
N TRP A 281 -14.61 19.55 7.27
CA TRP A 281 -13.34 20.03 7.81
C TRP A 281 -13.33 21.54 8.05
N VAL A 282 -13.85 22.33 7.11
CA VAL A 282 -14.00 23.79 7.29
C VAL A 282 -14.96 24.11 8.44
N GLU A 283 -16.06 23.37 8.56
CA GLU A 283 -17.03 23.54 9.65
C GLU A 283 -16.45 23.14 11.01
N HIS A 284 -15.65 22.07 11.03
CA HIS A 284 -14.87 21.65 12.19
C HIS A 284 -13.84 22.71 12.59
N LEU A 285 -13.05 23.24 11.66
CA LEU A 285 -12.10 24.32 11.93
C LEU A 285 -12.78 25.62 12.38
N ARG A 286 -14.01 25.88 11.91
CA ARG A 286 -14.79 27.05 12.30
C ARG A 286 -15.33 26.96 13.73
N ASN A 287 -15.49 25.77 14.29
CA ASN A 287 -16.10 25.61 15.61
C ASN A 287 -15.19 26.19 16.72
N PRO A 288 -15.64 27.23 17.46
CA PRO A 288 -14.82 27.87 18.50
C PRO A 288 -14.64 27.00 19.75
N ARG A 289 -15.35 25.87 19.85
CA ARG A 289 -15.27 24.87 20.93
C ARG A 289 -14.60 23.58 20.45
N ASN A 290 -13.53 23.71 19.68
CA ASN A 290 -12.76 22.53 19.31
C ASN A 290 -12.15 21.93 20.57
N ALA A 291 -12.46 20.65 20.85
CA ALA A 291 -11.75 19.90 21.86
C ALA A 291 -10.25 19.98 21.54
N THR A 292 -9.51 20.67 22.40
CA THR A 292 -8.06 20.74 22.27
C THR A 292 -7.50 19.36 22.52
N HIS A 293 -6.71 18.86 21.58
CA HIS A 293 -6.04 17.58 21.71
C HIS A 293 -5.19 17.57 22.98
N ILE A 294 -5.40 16.57 23.84
CA ILE A 294 -4.52 16.35 25.01
C ILE A 294 -3.51 15.28 24.59
N SER A 295 -2.47 15.70 23.86
CA SER A 295 -1.26 14.90 23.72
C SER A 295 -0.40 15.15 24.94
N GLU A 296 -0.36 14.18 25.85
CA GLU A 296 0.57 14.19 26.95
C GLU A 296 1.89 13.59 26.43
N THR A 297 2.89 14.45 26.21
CA THR A 297 4.25 14.00 25.89
C THR A 297 5.09 14.11 27.15
N GLU A 298 5.49 12.97 27.69
CA GLU A 298 6.41 12.91 28.82
C GLU A 298 7.82 12.63 28.28
N THR A 299 8.74 13.58 28.44
CA THR A 299 10.16 13.40 28.11
C THR A 299 10.92 13.01 29.36
N ARG A 300 11.47 11.80 29.38
CA ARG A 300 12.27 11.27 30.47
C ARG A 300 13.74 11.70 30.34
N ALA A 301 14.46 11.71 31.46
CA ALA A 301 15.88 12.11 31.53
C ALA A 301 16.81 11.17 30.74
N ASP A 302 16.39 9.94 30.48
CA ASP A 302 17.08 8.97 29.62
C ASP A 302 16.98 9.32 28.12
N GLY A 303 16.17 10.30 27.73
CA GLY A 303 15.97 10.71 26.35
C GLY A 303 14.82 10.01 25.64
N LEU A 304 13.99 9.22 26.34
CA LEU A 304 12.73 8.70 25.82
C LEU A 304 11.62 9.76 25.88
N SER A 305 10.84 9.85 24.82
CA SER A 305 9.59 10.61 24.77
C SER A 305 8.41 9.65 24.64
N ILE A 306 7.54 9.67 25.65
CA ILE A 306 6.32 8.86 25.71
C ILE A 306 5.17 9.76 25.31
N THR A 307 4.60 9.53 24.12
CA THR A 307 3.48 10.29 23.59
C THR A 307 2.20 9.48 23.79
N LYS A 308 1.40 9.86 24.79
CA LYS A 308 0.05 9.32 25.00
C LYS A 308 -0.94 10.15 24.19
N ILE A 309 -1.69 9.48 23.33
CA ILE A 309 -2.68 10.09 22.45
C ILE A 309 -4.04 9.63 22.97
N LYS A 310 -4.76 10.55 23.62
CA LYS A 310 -6.15 10.29 24.02
C LYS A 310 -7.05 10.49 22.79
N PRO A 311 -8.00 9.58 22.52
CA PRO A 311 -8.96 9.79 21.45
C PRO A 311 -9.73 11.08 21.72
N TYR A 312 -9.84 11.94 20.70
CA TYR A 312 -10.59 13.19 20.82
C TYR A 312 -12.11 12.97 20.68
N TYR A 313 -12.54 11.73 20.48
CA TYR A 313 -13.92 11.33 20.19
C TYR A 313 -14.45 10.34 21.24
N LEU A 314 -15.77 10.23 21.33
CA LEU A 314 -16.48 9.26 22.16
C LEU A 314 -17.19 8.23 21.27
N LEU A 315 -17.06 6.94 21.59
CA LEU A 315 -17.85 5.89 20.95
C LEU A 315 -19.23 5.81 21.60
N ASP A 316 -20.29 6.03 20.83
CA ASP A 316 -21.69 5.84 21.27
C ASP A 316 -22.19 4.45 20.85
N GLY A 317 -23.28 3.97 21.45
CA GLY A 317 -23.89 2.67 21.15
C GLY A 317 -24.01 1.71 22.34
N VAL A 318 -24.69 0.58 22.11
CA VAL A 318 -24.96 -0.45 23.14
C VAL A 318 -23.71 -1.29 23.40
N ALA A 319 -23.41 -1.58 24.67
CA ALA A 319 -22.25 -2.38 25.04
C ALA A 319 -22.37 -3.83 24.55
N GLN A 320 -21.29 -4.36 23.96
CA GLN A 320 -21.15 -5.80 23.76
C GLN A 320 -20.79 -6.51 25.08
N ILE A 321 -21.79 -6.64 25.95
CA ILE A 321 -21.75 -7.41 27.19
C ILE A 321 -22.68 -8.62 27.06
N GLY A 322 -22.50 -9.62 27.92
CA GLY A 322 -23.36 -10.79 27.97
C GLY A 322 -24.65 -10.46 28.72
N TYR A 323 -25.77 -10.48 28.01
CA TYR A 323 -27.11 -10.26 28.57
C TYR A 323 -27.74 -11.59 28.97
N SER A 324 -28.55 -11.61 30.03
CA SER A 324 -29.17 -12.85 30.52
C SER A 324 -30.37 -13.30 29.68
N LYS A 325 -31.07 -12.35 29.04
CA LYS A 325 -32.20 -12.65 28.15
C LYS A 325 -32.22 -11.73 26.92
N PRO A 326 -32.86 -12.15 25.80
CA PRO A 326 -33.04 -11.29 24.62
C PRO A 326 -33.75 -9.96 24.93
N GLU A 327 -34.69 -9.96 25.89
CA GLU A 327 -35.38 -8.75 26.36
C GLU A 327 -34.40 -7.69 26.87
N ASP A 328 -33.31 -8.09 27.52
CA ASP A 328 -32.34 -7.18 28.11
C ASP A 328 -31.51 -6.48 27.02
N ILE A 329 -31.25 -7.17 25.90
CA ILE A 329 -30.63 -6.57 24.71
C ILE A 329 -31.56 -5.49 24.17
N VAL A 330 -32.84 -5.82 23.98
CA VAL A 330 -33.82 -4.85 23.45
C VAL A 330 -33.95 -3.65 24.36
N ALA A 331 -34.02 -3.87 25.68
CA ALA A 331 -34.07 -2.80 26.67
C ALA A 331 -32.84 -1.87 26.62
N ALA A 332 -31.66 -2.40 26.29
CA ALA A 332 -30.45 -1.58 26.12
C ALA A 332 -30.54 -0.67 24.88
N PHE A 333 -31.17 -1.12 23.80
CA PHE A 333 -31.39 -0.32 22.59
C PHE A 333 -32.56 0.67 22.72
N SER A 334 -33.71 0.24 23.24
CA SER A 334 -34.93 1.05 23.35
C SER A 334 -34.93 1.99 24.57
N ARG A 335 -34.07 1.73 25.57
CA ARG A 335 -34.11 2.34 26.91
C ARG A 335 -35.46 2.15 27.62
N SER A 336 -36.29 1.22 27.16
CA SER A 336 -37.61 0.88 27.69
C SER A 336 -37.75 -0.63 27.87
N HIS A 337 -38.34 -1.08 28.98
CA HIS A 337 -38.53 -2.51 29.27
C HIS A 337 -39.86 -3.00 28.70
N THR A 338 -40.05 -2.88 27.38
CA THR A 338 -41.25 -3.36 26.70
C THR A 338 -41.23 -4.89 26.54
N ARG A 339 -42.20 -5.57 27.18
CA ARG A 339 -42.33 -7.05 27.19
C ARG A 339 -43.07 -7.63 25.98
N ASN A 340 -43.69 -6.79 25.16
CA ASN A 340 -44.49 -7.27 24.02
C ASN A 340 -43.56 -7.67 22.89
N HIS A 341 -43.36 -8.98 22.74
CA HIS A 341 -42.61 -9.59 21.65
C HIS A 341 -43.47 -10.59 20.90
N HIS A 342 -43.15 -10.77 19.62
CA HIS A 342 -43.74 -11.80 18.78
C HIS A 342 -42.63 -12.68 18.22
N LYS A 343 -42.94 -13.96 17.97
CA LYS A 343 -42.03 -14.89 17.30
C LYS A 343 -42.51 -15.07 15.88
N ALA A 344 -41.71 -14.64 14.91
CA ALA A 344 -42.04 -14.77 13.49
C ALA A 344 -41.15 -15.82 12.82
N ALA A 345 -41.70 -16.49 11.80
CA ALA A 345 -40.95 -17.48 11.03
C ALA A 345 -40.11 -16.85 9.91
N SER A 346 -40.45 -15.64 9.46
CA SER A 346 -39.75 -14.93 8.38
C SER A 346 -39.58 -13.44 8.64
N MET A 347 -38.60 -12.82 7.97
CA MET A 347 -38.36 -11.38 8.02
C MET A 347 -39.56 -10.56 7.49
N GLU A 348 -40.26 -11.07 6.48
CA GLU A 348 -41.45 -10.41 5.92
C GLU A 348 -42.60 -10.37 6.93
N GLU A 349 -42.83 -11.47 7.65
CA GLU A 349 -43.83 -11.55 8.72
C GLU A 349 -43.47 -10.63 9.89
N ALA A 350 -42.18 -10.56 10.26
CA ALA A 350 -41.68 -9.65 11.30
C ALA A 350 -41.90 -8.17 10.92
N LEU A 351 -41.58 -7.78 9.69
CA LEU A 351 -41.77 -6.41 9.20
C LEU A 351 -43.25 -6.04 9.12
N HIS A 352 -44.10 -6.95 8.64
CA HIS A 352 -45.55 -6.74 8.60
C HIS A 352 -46.12 -6.54 10.02
N TRP A 353 -45.71 -7.38 10.98
CA TRP A 353 -46.17 -7.26 12.36
C TRP A 353 -45.71 -5.95 13.04
N LEU A 354 -44.49 -5.50 12.75
CA LEU A 354 -43.94 -4.25 13.32
C LEU A 354 -44.50 -2.98 12.66
N GLY A 355 -44.98 -3.08 11.41
CA GLY A 355 -45.49 -1.95 10.62
C GLY A 355 -46.60 -1.15 11.31
N ASP A 356 -47.47 -1.83 12.06
CA ASP A 356 -48.64 -1.23 12.74
C ASP A 356 -48.45 -1.03 14.24
N ARG A 357 -47.24 -1.29 14.77
CA ARG A 357 -46.97 -1.30 16.22
C ARG A 357 -46.19 -0.07 16.69
N PRO A 358 -46.35 0.36 17.95
CA PRO A 358 -45.64 1.53 18.48
C PRO A 358 -44.13 1.27 18.61
N ASN A 359 -43.35 2.36 18.59
CA ASN A 359 -41.91 2.35 18.86
C ASN A 359 -41.59 1.60 20.17
N GLY A 360 -40.59 0.73 20.14
CA GLY A 360 -40.22 -0.17 21.24
C GLY A 360 -40.82 -1.58 21.14
N SER A 361 -41.68 -1.85 20.15
CA SER A 361 -42.14 -3.21 19.81
C SER A 361 -41.05 -3.96 19.05
N TRP A 362 -40.93 -5.26 19.31
CA TRP A 362 -39.88 -6.09 18.71
C TRP A 362 -40.34 -7.51 18.41
N VAL A 363 -39.62 -8.17 17.50
CA VAL A 363 -39.89 -9.53 17.04
C VAL A 363 -38.62 -10.36 17.16
N GLU A 364 -38.75 -11.59 17.65
CA GLU A 364 -37.70 -12.60 17.67
C GLU A 364 -37.85 -13.51 16.45
N LEU A 365 -36.77 -13.68 15.69
CA LEU A 365 -36.68 -14.61 14.57
C LEU A 365 -35.91 -15.87 14.98
N LEU A 366 -36.22 -16.99 14.31
CA LEU A 366 -35.58 -18.30 14.57
C LEU A 366 -34.06 -18.30 14.34
N GLU A 367 -33.53 -17.36 13.55
CA GLU A 367 -32.11 -17.26 13.19
C GLU A 367 -31.25 -16.47 14.19
N LYS A 368 -31.67 -16.33 15.46
CA LYS A 368 -31.00 -15.49 16.47
C LYS A 368 -30.86 -14.03 16.03
N GLN A 369 -31.95 -13.50 15.46
CA GLN A 369 -32.08 -12.11 15.03
C GLN A 369 -33.28 -11.47 15.75
N LEU A 370 -33.11 -10.23 16.17
CA LEU A 370 -34.17 -9.41 16.76
C LEU A 370 -34.44 -8.23 15.83
N VAL A 371 -35.71 -7.98 15.53
CA VAL A 371 -36.13 -6.80 14.77
C VAL A 371 -36.85 -5.86 15.73
N LEU A 372 -36.35 -4.64 15.89
CA LEU A 372 -36.86 -3.63 16.82
C LEU A 372 -37.31 -2.40 16.04
N ARG A 373 -38.53 -1.92 16.29
CA ARG A 373 -38.96 -0.61 15.78
C ARG A 373 -38.52 0.50 16.72
N LEU A 374 -37.67 1.41 16.24
CA LEU A 374 -37.11 2.52 17.03
C LEU A 374 -37.11 3.80 16.20
N HIS A 375 -37.78 4.86 16.69
CA HIS A 375 -37.91 6.14 15.98
C HIS A 375 -38.48 6.02 14.55
N ASP A 376 -39.46 5.14 14.36
CA ASP A 376 -40.05 4.81 13.04
C ASP A 376 -39.09 4.16 12.03
N GLU A 377 -37.92 3.73 12.48
CA GLU A 377 -36.99 2.88 11.71
C GLU A 377 -36.99 1.44 12.24
N MET A 378 -36.74 0.48 11.36
CA MET A 378 -36.59 -0.93 11.72
C MET A 378 -35.11 -1.26 11.91
N LEU A 379 -34.75 -1.62 13.13
CA LEU A 379 -33.39 -1.94 13.54
C LEU A 379 -33.25 -3.46 13.65
N ILE A 380 -32.30 -4.03 12.92
CA ILE A 380 -31.98 -5.46 12.98
C ILE A 380 -30.80 -5.66 13.94
N ILE A 381 -30.95 -6.55 14.90
CA ILE A 381 -29.92 -6.90 15.88
C ILE A 381 -29.65 -8.40 15.79
N ASN A 382 -28.48 -8.75 15.29
CA ASN A 382 -28.02 -10.14 15.31
C ASN A 382 -27.31 -10.38 16.64
N TYR A 383 -27.45 -11.58 17.20
CA TYR A 383 -26.78 -11.95 18.45
C TYR A 383 -26.31 -13.40 18.41
N PHE A 384 -25.39 -13.74 19.31
CA PHE A 384 -25.01 -15.12 19.56
C PHE A 384 -25.09 -15.43 21.05
N GLU A 385 -25.13 -16.72 21.35
CA GLU A 385 -25.22 -17.23 22.71
C GLU A 385 -23.92 -17.95 23.06
N GLU A 386 -23.35 -17.60 24.21
CA GLU A 386 -22.15 -18.22 24.75
C GLU A 386 -22.31 -18.36 26.27
N GLN A 387 -22.13 -19.59 26.78
CA GLN A 387 -22.27 -19.90 28.22
C GLN A 387 -23.61 -19.43 28.84
N GLY A 388 -24.70 -19.48 28.06
CA GLY A 388 -26.04 -19.04 28.49
C GLY A 388 -26.24 -17.53 28.55
N LEU A 389 -25.30 -16.74 28.01
CA LEU A 389 -25.41 -15.29 27.87
C LEU A 389 -25.55 -14.90 26.39
N PHE A 390 -26.36 -13.87 26.13
CA PHE A 390 -26.64 -13.33 24.80
C PHE A 390 -25.75 -12.12 24.53
N TYR A 391 -24.95 -12.17 23.46
CA TYR A 391 -24.06 -11.07 23.07
C TYR A 391 -24.54 -10.45 21.74
N PRO A 392 -24.81 -9.14 21.68
CA PRO A 392 -25.14 -8.47 20.43
C PRO A 392 -23.93 -8.45 19.50
N LEU A 393 -24.16 -8.70 18.21
CA LEU A 393 -23.14 -8.64 17.18
C LEU A 393 -23.03 -7.21 16.62
N PRO A 394 -21.81 -6.76 16.26
CA PRO A 394 -21.63 -5.47 15.62
C PRO A 394 -22.29 -5.43 14.25
N PHE A 395 -22.76 -4.24 13.87
CA PHE A 395 -23.26 -3.97 12.53
C PHE A 395 -22.10 -3.79 11.55
N GLY A 396 -22.27 -4.16 10.27
CA GLY A 396 -21.23 -3.93 9.27
C GLY A 396 -20.82 -2.45 9.14
N GLU A 397 -21.77 -1.53 9.33
CA GLU A 397 -21.47 -0.08 9.35
C GLU A 397 -20.62 0.31 10.56
N ASP A 398 -20.74 -0.38 11.69
CA ASP A 398 -19.89 -0.15 12.85
C ASP A 398 -18.45 -0.46 12.48
N LEU A 399 -18.20 -1.63 11.88
CA LEU A 399 -16.86 -2.02 11.39
C LEU A 399 -16.33 -1.04 10.33
N TYR A 400 -17.18 -0.55 9.43
CA TYR A 400 -16.78 0.45 8.43
C TYR A 400 -16.44 1.81 9.05
N LYS A 401 -17.28 2.34 9.94
CA LYS A 401 -16.99 3.58 10.66
C LYS A 401 -15.70 3.44 11.47
N LEU A 402 -15.54 2.29 12.13
CA LEU A 402 -14.33 1.94 12.87
C LEU A 402 -13.11 1.80 11.95
N SER A 403 -13.27 1.49 10.67
CA SER A 403 -12.16 1.43 9.70
C SER A 403 -11.72 2.80 9.21
N GLN A 404 -12.66 3.75 9.11
CA GLN A 404 -12.35 5.14 8.74
C GLN A 404 -11.66 5.92 9.88
N LEU A 405 -11.71 5.40 11.10
CA LEU A 405 -11.04 5.97 12.27
C LEU A 405 -9.57 6.29 12.06
N GLY A 406 -8.80 5.40 11.42
CA GLY A 406 -7.37 5.66 11.15
C GLY A 406 -7.13 6.93 10.32
N LYS A 407 -8.10 7.37 9.53
CA LYS A 407 -8.04 8.60 8.73
C LYS A 407 -8.47 9.85 9.49
N HIS A 408 -9.31 9.69 10.50
CA HIS A 408 -9.91 10.80 11.23
C HIS A 408 -9.30 10.99 12.63
N HIS A 409 -8.69 9.97 13.25
CA HIS A 409 -8.31 9.95 14.68
C HIS A 409 -7.10 10.75 15.11
N LEU A 410 -6.19 11.06 14.19
CA LEU A 410 -5.00 11.85 14.46
C LEU A 410 -5.03 13.04 13.51
N TYR A 411 -4.86 14.28 14.01
CA TYR A 411 -4.67 15.37 13.07
C TYR A 411 -3.36 15.13 12.33
N LEU A 412 -3.41 15.42 11.03
CA LEU A 412 -2.29 15.45 10.11
C LEU A 412 -1.00 16.05 10.73
N PRO A 413 -1.03 17.16 11.50
CA PRO A 413 0.14 17.66 12.25
C PRO A 413 0.74 16.69 13.28
N GLU A 414 -0.01 15.97 14.11
CA GLU A 414 0.60 15.05 15.09
C GLU A 414 1.22 13.85 14.40
N ARG A 415 0.51 13.30 13.39
CA ARG A 415 1.04 12.18 12.61
C ARG A 415 2.31 12.59 11.84
N ALA A 416 2.33 13.78 11.25
CA ALA A 416 3.50 14.35 10.61
C ALA A 416 4.64 14.58 11.62
N SER A 417 4.33 15.10 12.82
CA SER A 417 5.31 15.29 13.89
C SER A 417 5.93 13.98 14.35
N LEU A 418 5.12 12.94 14.56
CA LEU A 418 5.58 11.60 14.93
C LEU A 418 6.45 10.98 13.83
N GLN A 419 6.05 11.12 12.56
CA GLN A 419 6.83 10.63 11.42
C GLN A 419 8.17 11.36 11.28
N LEU A 420 8.19 12.68 11.47
CA LEU A 420 9.42 13.49 11.46
C LEU A 420 10.32 13.12 12.64
N LYS A 421 9.79 13.02 13.87
CA LYS A 421 10.55 12.58 15.06
C LYS A 421 11.14 11.19 14.84
N ALA A 422 10.35 10.26 14.29
CA ALA A 422 10.81 8.92 13.98
C ALA A 422 11.92 8.92 12.92
N PHE A 423 11.76 9.69 11.83
CA PHE A 423 12.79 9.85 10.80
C PHE A 423 14.11 10.38 11.39
N PHE A 424 14.04 11.47 12.17
CA PHE A 424 15.21 12.05 12.81
C PHE A 424 15.87 11.12 13.83
N SER A 425 15.08 10.40 14.63
CA SER A 425 15.61 9.42 15.59
C SER A 425 16.38 8.28 14.93
N ARG A 426 16.04 7.91 13.68
CA ARG A 426 16.65 6.76 12.98
C ARG A 426 17.97 7.08 12.28
N PHE A 427 18.30 8.35 12.01
CA PHE A 427 19.57 8.73 11.36
C PHE A 427 20.82 8.23 12.10
N PRO A 428 20.99 8.42 13.42
CA PRO A 428 22.17 7.93 14.13
C PRO A 428 22.30 6.40 14.06
N ILE A 429 21.17 5.68 14.19
CA ILE A 429 21.16 4.21 14.05
C ILE A 429 21.55 3.81 12.64
N PHE A 430 21.03 4.48 11.61
CA PHE A 430 21.38 4.17 10.22
C PHE A 430 22.90 4.21 10.01
N PHE A 431 23.56 5.30 10.40
CA PHE A 431 25.02 5.40 10.27
C PHE A 431 25.73 4.38 11.16
N ARG A 432 25.32 4.19 12.42
CA ARG A 432 25.92 3.20 13.31
C ARG A 432 25.82 1.78 12.75
N ASN A 433 24.65 1.40 12.23
CA ASN A 433 24.42 0.09 11.61
C ASN A 433 25.22 -0.05 10.31
N LEU A 434 25.27 0.99 9.47
CA LEU A 434 26.07 0.99 8.25
C LEU A 434 27.56 0.74 8.59
N PHE A 435 28.13 1.53 9.51
CA PHE A 435 29.52 1.38 9.92
C PHE A 435 29.80 0.06 10.63
N SER A 436 28.92 -0.39 11.53
CA SER A 436 29.03 -1.67 12.21
C SER A 436 28.97 -2.85 11.24
N ASN A 437 28.04 -2.82 10.29
CA ASN A 437 27.89 -3.85 9.28
C ASN A 437 29.10 -3.88 8.34
N ILE A 438 29.65 -2.73 7.96
CA ILE A 438 30.89 -2.66 7.17
C ILE A 438 32.08 -3.19 7.98
N ARG A 439 32.18 -2.83 9.26
CA ARG A 439 33.25 -3.34 10.15
C ARG A 439 33.15 -4.85 10.37
N GLN A 440 31.95 -5.35 10.66
CA GLN A 440 31.73 -6.78 10.82
C GLN A 440 32.05 -7.50 9.51
N PHE A 441 31.56 -6.99 8.38
CA PHE A 441 31.82 -7.58 7.08
C PHE A 441 33.30 -7.58 6.71
N THR A 442 34.03 -6.48 6.96
CA THR A 442 35.49 -6.44 6.75
C THR A 442 36.23 -7.42 7.66
N THR A 443 35.77 -7.58 8.91
CA THR A 443 36.31 -8.60 9.83
C THR A 443 36.01 -10.02 9.32
N THR A 444 34.81 -10.27 8.81
CA THR A 444 34.44 -11.55 8.17
C THR A 444 35.30 -11.80 6.93
N LEU A 445 35.52 -10.82 6.07
CA LEU A 445 36.41 -10.95 4.91
C LEU A 445 37.85 -11.28 5.33
N TYR A 446 38.35 -10.65 6.41
CA TYR A 446 39.66 -10.96 6.96
C TYR A 446 39.73 -12.41 7.47
N LYS A 447 38.76 -12.84 8.29
CA LYS A 447 38.67 -14.24 8.76
C LYS A 447 38.54 -15.22 7.60
N GLU A 448 37.74 -14.89 6.59
CA GLU A 448 37.54 -15.72 5.41
C GLU A 448 38.84 -15.87 4.60
N PHE A 449 39.63 -14.80 4.48
CA PHE A 449 40.96 -14.88 3.87
C PHE A 449 41.93 -15.68 4.72
N PHE A 450 41.99 -15.44 6.03
CA PHE A 450 42.88 -16.14 6.94
C PHE A 450 42.57 -17.65 6.98
N ASN A 451 41.30 -18.03 7.16
CA ASN A 451 40.85 -19.42 7.08
C ASN A 451 41.17 -20.02 5.70
N TYR A 452 41.04 -19.24 4.63
CA TYR A 452 41.47 -19.69 3.30
C TYR A 452 42.98 -19.90 3.18
N VAL A 453 43.83 -19.16 3.89
CA VAL A 453 45.28 -19.45 3.89
C VAL A 453 45.57 -20.74 4.68
N HIS A 454 44.84 -20.99 5.77
CA HIS A 454 45.19 -22.07 6.72
C HIS A 454 44.40 -23.39 6.54
N ALA A 455 43.33 -23.48 5.75
CA ALA A 455 42.42 -24.65 5.77
C ALA A 455 42.99 -26.04 5.41
N ASN A 456 44.25 -26.15 4.97
CA ASN A 456 44.90 -27.44 4.69
C ASN A 456 46.03 -27.78 5.69
N HIS A 457 46.17 -26.96 6.75
CA HIS A 457 47.24 -27.03 7.74
C HIS A 457 46.62 -27.24 9.13
N ASP A 458 47.30 -27.97 10.01
CA ASP A 458 46.82 -28.23 11.37
C ASP A 458 46.64 -26.91 12.16
N ASP A 459 45.54 -26.85 12.91
CA ASP A 459 44.88 -25.64 13.41
C ASP A 459 45.79 -24.57 14.04
N VAL A 460 45.90 -23.42 13.38
CA VAL A 460 46.07 -22.16 14.10
C VAL A 460 44.69 -21.76 14.61
N LYS A 461 44.41 -22.07 15.88
CA LYS A 461 43.24 -21.52 16.56
C LYS A 461 43.39 -20.00 16.63
N LEU A 462 42.73 -19.29 15.71
CA LEU A 462 42.39 -17.89 15.92
C LEU A 462 41.78 -17.77 17.31
N PRO A 463 42.10 -16.72 18.10
CA PRO A 463 41.39 -16.49 19.35
C PRO A 463 39.89 -16.47 19.03
N ASN A 464 39.16 -17.40 19.64
CA ASN A 464 37.70 -17.45 19.61
C ASN A 464 37.19 -16.14 20.20
N GLN A 465 37.02 -15.12 19.36
CA GLN A 465 36.02 -14.12 19.61
C GLN A 465 34.71 -14.79 19.25
N ASP A 466 33.96 -15.19 20.27
CA ASP A 466 32.59 -15.65 20.16
C ASP A 466 31.88 -14.84 19.08
N GLU A 467 31.66 -15.44 17.92
CA GLU A 467 30.72 -14.91 16.94
C GLU A 467 29.34 -15.16 17.54
N LYS A 468 28.96 -14.31 18.51
CA LYS A 468 27.56 -14.10 18.77
C LYS A 468 26.98 -13.69 17.42
N PRO A 469 26.03 -14.45 16.85
CA PRO A 469 25.34 -14.01 15.66
C PRO A 469 24.86 -12.59 15.96
N SER A 470 25.06 -11.68 15.00
CA SER A 470 24.54 -10.33 15.05
C SER A 470 23.00 -10.42 15.11
N LYS A 471 22.47 -10.75 16.30
CA LYS A 471 21.08 -10.50 16.67
C LYS A 471 20.92 -9.00 16.49
N SER A 472 19.85 -8.59 15.83
CA SER A 472 19.64 -7.17 15.52
C SER A 472 19.84 -6.36 16.82
N HIS A 473 20.75 -5.39 16.80
CA HIS A 473 21.07 -4.58 17.98
C HIS A 473 19.84 -3.87 18.57
N ARG A 474 18.74 -3.77 17.82
CA ARG A 474 17.43 -3.30 18.32
C ARG A 474 16.90 -4.18 19.45
N LEU A 475 17.03 -5.49 19.35
CA LEU A 475 16.53 -6.43 20.34
C LEU A 475 17.47 -6.57 21.53
N SER A 476 18.79 -6.43 21.34
CA SER A 476 19.75 -6.51 22.47
C SER A 476 19.54 -5.38 23.47
N TYR A 477 19.32 -4.16 22.97
CA TYR A 477 19.02 -3.00 23.80
C TYR A 477 17.71 -3.18 24.58
N LEU A 478 16.65 -3.60 23.89
CA LEU A 478 15.36 -3.89 24.54
C LEU A 478 15.50 -5.01 25.56
N GLN A 479 16.26 -6.07 25.24
CA GLN A 479 16.51 -7.19 26.14
C GLN A 479 17.27 -6.77 27.40
N GLU A 480 18.28 -5.90 27.28
CA GLU A 480 19.02 -5.34 28.42
C GLU A 480 18.13 -4.47 29.30
N VAL A 481 17.27 -3.63 28.70
CA VAL A 481 16.28 -2.83 29.44
C VAL A 481 15.28 -3.74 30.15
N LEU A 482 14.74 -4.75 29.45
CA LEU A 482 13.78 -5.70 30.02
C LEU A 482 14.40 -6.56 31.13
N TYR A 483 15.69 -6.89 31.01
CA TYR A 483 16.46 -7.58 32.03
C TYR A 483 16.70 -6.69 33.25
N ALA A 484 17.16 -5.45 33.05
CA ALA A 484 17.37 -4.47 34.12
C ALA A 484 16.08 -4.14 34.90
N GLN A 485 14.92 -4.27 34.24
CA GLN A 485 13.59 -4.10 34.84
C GLN A 485 13.04 -5.38 35.49
N GLY A 486 13.76 -6.52 35.44
CA GLY A 486 13.36 -7.78 36.07
C GLY A 486 12.24 -8.54 35.35
N ILE A 487 11.98 -8.23 34.08
CA ILE A 487 10.87 -8.80 33.29
C ILE A 487 11.25 -10.14 32.68
N LEU A 488 12.51 -10.27 32.26
CA LEU A 488 13.11 -11.53 31.85
C LEU A 488 13.65 -12.23 33.08
N SER A 489 13.35 -13.52 33.24
CA SER A 489 13.99 -14.33 34.29
C SER A 489 15.51 -14.39 34.06
N ASN A 490 16.32 -14.64 35.09
CA ASN A 490 17.78 -14.65 34.98
C ASN A 490 18.25 -15.52 33.80
N GLY A 491 18.77 -14.87 32.75
CA GLY A 491 19.28 -15.52 31.54
C GLY A 491 18.25 -15.77 30.42
N GLN A 492 16.96 -15.46 30.61
CA GLN A 492 15.92 -15.70 29.60
C GLN A 492 16.04 -14.69 28.44
N THR A 493 15.98 -15.18 27.21
CA THR A 493 16.00 -14.33 26.02
C THR A 493 14.60 -13.82 25.65
N LEU A 494 14.51 -12.67 24.97
CA LEU A 494 13.22 -12.16 24.46
C LEU A 494 12.52 -13.17 23.54
N GLU A 495 13.31 -13.94 22.81
CA GLU A 495 12.86 -15.05 21.96
C GLU A 495 12.19 -16.16 22.77
N GLU A 496 12.83 -16.63 23.85
CA GLU A 496 12.25 -17.63 24.76
C GLU A 496 10.98 -17.12 25.44
N PHE A 497 10.93 -15.83 25.80
CA PHE A 497 9.73 -15.23 26.35
C PHE A 497 8.57 -15.26 25.35
N VAL A 498 8.81 -14.82 24.11
CA VAL A 498 7.80 -14.85 23.03
C VAL A 498 7.34 -16.27 22.74
N GLN A 499 8.28 -17.22 22.62
CA GLN A 499 7.97 -18.65 22.44
C GLN A 499 7.07 -19.18 23.55
N THR A 500 7.37 -18.81 24.80
CA THR A 500 6.57 -19.24 25.95
C THR A 500 5.15 -18.69 25.90
N GLN A 501 4.96 -17.43 25.48
CA GLN A 501 3.61 -16.85 25.36
C GLN A 501 2.81 -17.47 24.20
N LEU A 502 3.44 -17.66 23.04
CA LEU A 502 2.77 -18.28 21.89
C LEU A 502 2.34 -19.72 22.21
N ARG A 503 3.23 -20.53 22.82
CA ARG A 503 2.92 -21.91 23.22
C ARG A 503 1.82 -21.98 24.28
N LYS A 504 1.83 -21.08 25.28
CA LYS A 504 0.82 -21.08 26.34
C LYS A 504 -0.60 -20.88 25.80
N ASN A 505 -0.75 -20.08 24.76
CA ASN A 505 -2.05 -19.69 24.20
C ASN A 505 -2.40 -20.41 22.88
N HIS A 506 -1.55 -21.33 22.40
CA HIS A 506 -1.73 -22.07 21.14
C HIS A 506 -2.00 -21.17 19.91
N TYR A 507 -1.35 -20.01 19.85
CA TYR A 507 -1.49 -19.09 18.72
C TYR A 507 -0.68 -19.58 17.52
N VAL A 508 -1.33 -19.66 16.36
CA VAL A 508 -0.69 -19.93 15.06
C VAL A 508 -0.89 -18.70 14.18
N ILE A 509 0.21 -18.08 13.74
CA ILE A 509 0.12 -16.93 12.83
C ILE A 509 -0.19 -17.44 11.42
N VAL A 510 -1.25 -16.94 10.81
CA VAL A 510 -1.66 -17.35 9.46
C VAL A 510 -0.66 -16.80 8.44
N ARG A 511 0.20 -17.66 7.89
CA ARG A 511 1.19 -17.32 6.87
C ARG A 511 1.73 -18.57 6.17
N GLU A 512 2.37 -18.37 5.03
CA GLU A 512 3.10 -19.43 4.35
C GLU A 512 4.25 -19.97 5.21
N ALA A 513 4.49 -21.28 5.13
CA ALA A 513 5.60 -21.94 5.83
C ALA A 513 6.93 -21.61 5.15
N HIS A 514 6.93 -21.62 3.81
CA HIS A 514 8.09 -21.33 2.98
C HIS A 514 7.89 -19.98 2.26
N PRO A 515 8.63 -18.92 2.64
CA PRO A 515 8.57 -17.65 1.93
C PRO A 515 9.05 -17.80 0.48
N PRO A 516 8.73 -16.83 -0.40
CA PRO A 516 9.23 -16.82 -1.77
C PRO A 516 10.77 -16.85 -1.80
N SER A 517 11.32 -17.46 -2.85
CA SER A 517 12.76 -17.53 -3.07
C SER A 517 13.38 -16.12 -3.02
N PRO A 518 14.56 -15.93 -2.39
CA PRO A 518 15.33 -14.70 -2.55
C PRO A 518 15.69 -14.49 -4.03
N PRO A 519 16.14 -13.29 -4.44
CA PRO A 519 16.62 -13.09 -5.80
C PRO A 519 17.78 -14.05 -6.12
N PRO A 520 17.87 -14.58 -7.35
CA PRO A 520 18.91 -15.54 -7.72
C PRO A 520 20.31 -14.88 -7.74
N TYR A 521 20.42 -13.60 -8.06
CA TYR A 521 21.70 -12.89 -8.15
C TYR A 521 21.65 -11.54 -7.43
N ASP A 522 22.65 -11.28 -6.59
CA ASP A 522 22.85 -9.99 -5.92
C ASP A 522 23.75 -9.02 -6.70
N ASN A 523 24.17 -9.38 -7.92
CA ASN A 523 25.08 -8.57 -8.73
C ASN A 523 24.40 -7.27 -9.19
N PRO A 524 25.09 -6.11 -9.13
CA PRO A 524 24.59 -4.83 -9.63
C PRO A 524 24.05 -4.84 -11.08
N PHE A 525 24.55 -5.71 -11.97
CA PHE A 525 24.06 -5.79 -13.36
C PHE A 525 22.64 -6.37 -13.49
N HIS A 526 22.30 -7.40 -12.72
CA HIS A 526 20.93 -7.94 -12.71
C HIS A 526 19.97 -6.94 -12.06
N ARG A 527 20.42 -6.30 -10.97
CA ARG A 527 19.64 -5.27 -10.28
C ARG A 527 19.43 -4.02 -11.13
N SER A 528 20.41 -3.58 -11.93
CA SER A 528 20.24 -2.45 -12.86
C SER A 528 19.26 -2.80 -13.99
N LEU A 529 19.32 -4.03 -14.48
CA LEU A 529 18.34 -4.55 -15.44
C LEU A 529 16.94 -4.59 -14.82
N GLU A 530 16.77 -5.02 -13.57
CA GLU A 530 15.48 -4.96 -12.85
C GLU A 530 14.96 -3.54 -12.70
N ILE A 531 15.82 -2.55 -12.42
CA ILE A 531 15.42 -1.13 -12.38
C ILE A 531 14.92 -0.67 -13.76
N LEU A 532 15.63 -1.02 -14.83
CA LEU A 532 15.22 -0.71 -16.20
C LEU A 532 13.89 -1.39 -16.55
N ARG A 533 13.72 -2.66 -16.18
CA ARG A 533 12.45 -3.40 -16.34
C ARG A 533 11.33 -2.79 -15.54
N HIS A 534 11.60 -2.29 -14.34
CA HIS A 534 10.58 -1.64 -13.52
C HIS A 534 10.15 -0.29 -14.12
N ILE A 535 11.09 0.47 -14.69
CA ILE A 535 10.78 1.70 -15.45
C ILE A 535 9.96 1.35 -16.69
N GLY A 536 10.45 0.45 -17.55
CA GLY A 536 9.75 0.02 -18.76
C GLY A 536 8.40 -0.63 -18.45
N GLY A 537 8.33 -1.41 -17.38
CA GLY A 537 7.14 -2.08 -16.89
C GLY A 537 6.02 -1.11 -16.54
N PHE A 538 6.31 0.08 -16.02
CA PHE A 538 5.29 1.11 -15.82
C PHE A 538 4.63 1.55 -17.14
N PHE A 539 5.44 1.76 -18.19
CA PHE A 539 4.94 2.13 -19.52
C PHE A 539 4.11 1.00 -20.14
N VAL A 540 4.61 -0.24 -20.04
CA VAL A 540 3.93 -1.45 -20.51
C VAL A 540 2.61 -1.65 -19.78
N ASP A 541 2.62 -1.62 -18.45
CA ASP A 541 1.45 -1.89 -17.62
C ASP A 541 0.30 -0.93 -17.92
N THR A 542 0.63 0.37 -17.99
CA THR A 542 -0.37 1.40 -18.24
C THR A 542 -0.98 1.25 -19.63
N SER A 543 -0.15 0.86 -20.61
CA SER A 543 -0.56 0.65 -22.00
C SER A 543 -1.35 -0.65 -22.19
N GLU A 544 -1.00 -1.74 -21.50
CA GLU A 544 -1.70 -3.03 -21.58
C GLU A 544 -3.05 -3.02 -20.84
N LYS A 545 -3.16 -2.30 -19.71
CA LYS A 545 -4.43 -2.13 -18.98
C LYS A 545 -5.50 -1.47 -19.85
N ASN A 546 -5.11 -0.50 -20.66
CA ASN A 546 -6.00 0.18 -21.59
C ASN A 546 -5.40 0.18 -23.01
N PRO A 547 -5.54 -0.90 -23.80
CA PRO A 547 -4.84 -1.04 -25.08
C PRO A 547 -5.13 0.08 -26.08
N ILE A 548 -6.33 0.66 -26.09
CA ILE A 548 -6.65 1.81 -26.96
C ILE A 548 -5.80 3.03 -26.58
N LEU A 549 -5.74 3.36 -25.29
CA LEU A 549 -4.92 4.47 -24.79
C LEU A 549 -3.42 4.18 -24.97
N GLY A 550 -2.99 2.94 -24.71
CA GLY A 550 -1.63 2.50 -24.95
C GLY A 550 -1.20 2.65 -26.41
N THR A 551 -2.04 2.24 -27.36
CA THR A 551 -1.78 2.42 -28.80
C THR A 551 -1.68 3.90 -29.18
N LEU A 552 -2.59 4.74 -28.68
CA LEU A 552 -2.56 6.19 -28.92
C LEU A 552 -1.31 6.82 -28.30
N ALA A 553 -0.94 6.44 -27.08
CA ALA A 553 0.23 6.94 -26.39
C ALA A 553 1.52 6.51 -27.11
N MET A 554 1.58 5.30 -27.66
CA MET A 554 2.70 4.84 -28.47
C MET A 554 2.80 5.57 -29.82
N ALA A 555 1.66 5.82 -30.47
CA ALA A 555 1.63 6.65 -31.68
C ALA A 555 2.10 8.08 -31.39
N ALA A 556 1.71 8.65 -30.26
CA ALA A 556 2.16 9.98 -29.83
C ALA A 556 3.63 10.01 -29.39
N TYR A 557 4.12 8.95 -28.77
CA TYR A 557 5.54 8.79 -28.47
C TYR A 557 6.37 8.77 -29.75
N ALA A 558 5.95 7.96 -30.73
CA ALA A 558 6.59 7.91 -32.05
C ALA A 558 6.50 9.24 -32.79
N TYR A 559 5.37 9.95 -32.70
CA TYR A 559 5.18 11.29 -33.26
C TYR A 559 6.12 12.31 -32.59
N GLY A 560 6.16 12.37 -31.25
CA GLY A 560 6.99 13.33 -30.50
C GLY A 560 8.48 13.11 -30.75
N ALA A 561 8.93 11.86 -30.76
CA ALA A 561 10.31 11.51 -31.10
C ALA A 561 10.61 11.82 -32.58
N GLY A 562 9.71 11.47 -33.49
CA GLY A 562 9.84 11.71 -34.94
C GLY A 562 9.85 13.20 -35.30
N ALA A 563 9.09 14.03 -34.59
CA ALA A 563 9.02 15.47 -34.79
C ALA A 563 10.36 16.17 -34.51
N VAL A 564 11.18 15.61 -33.62
CA VAL A 564 12.49 16.17 -33.26
C VAL A 564 13.62 15.49 -34.04
N ILE A 565 13.59 14.15 -34.18
CA ILE A 565 14.70 13.38 -34.78
C ILE A 565 14.65 13.42 -36.32
N ALA A 566 13.46 13.34 -36.91
CA ALA A 566 13.28 13.20 -38.36
C ALA A 566 12.01 13.93 -38.86
N PRO A 567 11.93 15.26 -38.72
CA PRO A 567 10.72 16.04 -39.03
C PRO A 567 10.28 15.93 -40.50
N GLU A 568 11.22 15.86 -41.44
CA GLU A 568 10.91 15.75 -42.87
C GLU A 568 10.29 14.38 -43.22
N ALA A 569 10.83 13.30 -42.64
CA ALA A 569 10.29 11.95 -42.82
C ALA A 569 8.88 11.86 -42.22
N LEU A 570 8.68 12.38 -41.01
CA LEU A 570 7.36 12.43 -40.37
C LEU A 570 6.36 13.26 -41.20
N THR A 571 6.78 14.42 -41.71
CA THR A 571 5.96 15.27 -42.58
C THR A 571 5.53 14.51 -43.83
N SER A 572 6.44 13.79 -44.48
CA SER A 572 6.12 12.99 -45.66
C SER A 572 5.09 11.88 -45.38
N ILE A 573 5.16 11.26 -44.21
CA ILE A 573 4.19 10.24 -43.78
C ILE A 573 2.83 10.88 -43.50
N LEU A 574 2.79 12.01 -42.79
CA LEU A 574 1.56 12.72 -42.44
C LEU A 574 0.84 13.29 -43.68
N VAL A 575 1.58 13.80 -44.66
CA VAL A 575 1.02 14.24 -45.96
C VAL A 575 0.38 13.06 -46.69
N LYS A 576 1.06 11.90 -46.75
CA LYS A 576 0.49 10.68 -47.37
C LYS A 576 -0.77 10.20 -46.65
N LEU A 577 -0.83 10.37 -45.33
CA LEU A 577 -1.99 10.04 -44.51
C LEU A 577 -3.06 11.14 -44.47
N HIS A 578 -2.88 12.26 -45.19
CA HIS A 578 -3.78 13.41 -45.20
C HIS A 578 -4.00 14.05 -43.82
N LEU A 579 -3.02 13.94 -42.91
CA LEU A 579 -3.07 14.45 -41.54
C LEU A 579 -2.38 15.82 -41.43
N ASN A 580 -2.78 16.77 -42.29
CA ASN A 580 -2.14 18.08 -42.40
C ASN A 580 -2.16 18.89 -41.09
N GLY A 581 -3.16 18.69 -40.24
CA GLY A 581 -3.23 19.32 -38.91
C GLY A 581 -2.09 18.92 -37.97
N LEU A 582 -1.58 17.67 -38.07
CA LEU A 582 -0.45 17.21 -37.27
C LEU A 582 0.90 17.75 -37.76
N ILE A 583 0.98 18.25 -39.00
CA ILE A 583 2.19 18.88 -39.54
C ILE A 583 2.43 20.21 -38.83
N HIS A 584 1.37 20.99 -38.62
CA HIS A 584 1.43 22.26 -37.86
C HIS A 584 1.82 22.07 -36.38
N GLY A 585 1.71 20.85 -35.85
CA GLY A 585 2.14 20.50 -34.49
C GLY A 585 3.64 20.25 -34.33
N ILE A 586 4.40 20.07 -35.43
CA ILE A 586 5.83 19.71 -35.37
C ILE A 586 6.66 20.86 -34.79
N GLU A 587 6.46 22.08 -35.25
CA GLU A 587 7.21 23.25 -34.78
C GLU A 587 6.93 23.58 -33.29
N PRO A 588 5.65 23.64 -32.82
CA PRO A 588 5.34 23.74 -31.40
C PRO A 588 5.93 22.61 -30.56
N THR A 589 5.94 21.37 -31.08
CA THR A 589 6.56 20.21 -30.42
C THR A 589 8.05 20.44 -30.19
N GLN A 590 8.77 20.88 -31.22
CA GLN A 590 10.20 21.18 -31.14
C GLN A 590 10.48 22.34 -30.17
N ALA A 591 9.64 23.38 -30.18
CA ALA A 591 9.77 24.50 -29.26
C ALA A 591 9.57 24.08 -27.79
N LEU A 592 8.54 23.27 -27.52
CA LEU A 592 8.29 22.69 -26.20
C LEU A 592 9.45 21.79 -25.75
N ALA A 593 9.97 20.95 -26.66
CA ALA A 593 11.12 20.09 -26.40
C ALA A 593 12.36 20.89 -26.00
N LYS A 594 12.67 21.94 -26.77
CA LYS A 594 13.79 22.88 -26.54
C LYS A 594 13.67 23.66 -25.22
N TRP A 595 12.45 23.96 -24.80
CA TRP A 595 12.19 24.58 -23.50
C TRP A 595 12.51 23.63 -22.33
N MET A 596 12.28 22.33 -22.51
CA MET A 596 12.53 21.33 -21.46
C MET A 596 13.95 20.76 -21.47
N SER A 597 14.68 20.86 -22.59
CA SER A 597 16.00 20.25 -22.80
C SER A 597 16.73 20.91 -23.99
N HIS A 598 18.06 20.89 -24.02
CA HIS A 598 18.87 21.55 -25.07
C HIS A 598 19.62 20.61 -26.04
N GLY A 599 19.49 19.29 -25.90
CA GLY A 599 20.12 18.31 -26.79
C GLY A 599 19.09 17.62 -27.69
N THR A 600 19.40 17.34 -28.96
CA THR A 600 18.41 16.79 -29.91
C THR A 600 17.81 15.44 -29.48
N THR A 601 18.61 14.54 -28.91
CA THR A 601 18.14 13.26 -28.38
C THR A 601 17.32 13.43 -27.10
N SER A 602 17.73 14.33 -26.21
CA SER A 602 17.02 14.61 -24.96
C SER A 602 15.75 15.44 -25.17
N GLU A 603 15.74 16.34 -26.15
CA GLU A 603 14.56 17.04 -26.67
C GLU A 603 13.53 16.02 -27.19
N ALA A 604 13.97 15.08 -28.03
CA ALA A 604 13.10 14.03 -28.57
C ALA A 604 12.50 13.15 -27.48
N ILE A 605 13.32 12.72 -26.50
CA ILE A 605 12.85 11.94 -25.36
C ILE A 605 11.88 12.77 -24.52
N SER A 606 12.18 14.03 -24.24
CA SER A 606 11.34 14.90 -23.41
C SER A 606 9.97 15.15 -24.06
N ALA A 607 9.95 15.47 -25.36
CA ALA A 607 8.70 15.64 -26.11
C ALA A 607 7.89 14.34 -26.15
N ALA A 608 8.53 13.21 -26.46
CA ALA A 608 7.87 11.91 -26.55
C ALA A 608 7.28 11.47 -25.19
N VAL A 609 8.04 11.64 -24.10
CA VAL A 609 7.59 11.35 -22.74
C VAL A 609 6.46 12.29 -22.33
N THR A 610 6.54 13.58 -22.65
CA THR A 610 5.49 14.55 -22.31
C THR A 610 4.17 14.23 -23.00
N TYR A 611 4.19 13.91 -24.30
CA TYR A 611 2.98 13.52 -25.01
C TYR A 611 2.41 12.19 -24.55
N TRP A 612 3.28 11.21 -24.31
CA TRP A 612 2.86 9.94 -23.75
C TRP A 612 2.19 10.14 -22.39
N GLN A 613 2.82 10.90 -21.49
CA GLN A 613 2.27 11.23 -20.18
C GLN A 613 0.95 12.00 -20.29
N ALA A 614 0.85 12.98 -21.19
CA ALA A 614 -0.38 13.75 -21.38
C ALA A 614 -1.55 12.88 -21.85
N ILE A 615 -1.33 11.93 -22.76
CA ILE A 615 -2.38 11.01 -23.25
C ILE A 615 -2.74 9.98 -22.19
N VAL A 616 -1.76 9.46 -21.47
CA VAL A 616 -1.98 8.49 -20.38
C VAL A 616 -2.72 9.14 -19.22
N VAL A 617 -2.24 10.29 -18.74
CA VAL A 617 -2.90 11.07 -17.69
C VAL A 617 -4.28 11.50 -18.16
N GLY A 618 -4.41 11.97 -19.41
CA GLY A 618 -5.69 12.34 -20.04
C GLY A 618 -6.70 11.19 -20.14
N GLY A 619 -6.21 9.97 -20.34
CA GLY A 619 -7.04 8.77 -20.51
C GLY A 619 -7.51 8.10 -19.22
N ASP A 620 -6.83 8.34 -18.10
CA ASP A 620 -7.17 7.82 -16.75
C ASP A 620 -7.17 8.97 -15.72
N LEU A 621 -7.67 10.15 -16.12
CA LEU A 621 -7.67 11.38 -15.30
C LEU A 621 -8.32 11.14 -13.94
N ASP A 622 -9.41 10.37 -13.88
CA ASP A 622 -10.11 10.06 -12.64
C ASP A 622 -9.19 9.33 -11.66
N GLN A 623 -8.57 8.22 -12.08
CA GLN A 623 -7.68 7.45 -11.22
C GLN A 623 -6.43 8.24 -10.84
N PHE A 624 -5.87 9.03 -11.76
CA PHE A 624 -4.72 9.88 -11.49
C PHE A 624 -5.04 10.95 -10.43
N PHE A 625 -6.11 11.74 -10.63
CA PHE A 625 -6.48 12.79 -9.68
C PHE A 625 -6.88 12.23 -8.33
N ILE A 626 -7.67 11.15 -8.28
CA ILE A 626 -8.04 10.48 -7.04
C ILE A 626 -6.77 10.08 -6.26
N LYS A 627 -5.87 9.32 -6.89
CA LYS A 627 -4.65 8.85 -6.22
C LYS A 627 -3.70 9.99 -5.83
N ALA A 628 -3.55 11.01 -6.67
CA ALA A 628 -2.66 12.13 -6.41
C ALA A 628 -3.17 13.00 -5.24
N VAL A 629 -4.47 13.32 -5.24
CA VAL A 629 -5.12 14.07 -4.15
C VAL A 629 -5.09 13.25 -2.86
N ASP A 630 -5.40 11.96 -2.93
CA ASP A 630 -5.33 11.06 -1.78
C ASP A 630 -3.90 10.99 -1.22
N LEU A 631 -2.87 10.81 -2.06
CA LEU A 631 -1.47 10.79 -1.61
C LEU A 631 -1.05 12.09 -0.90
N LEU A 632 -1.42 13.25 -1.48
CA LEU A 632 -1.13 14.57 -0.91
C LEU A 632 -1.89 14.83 0.39
N LYS A 633 -3.16 14.42 0.47
CA LYS A 633 -4.00 14.54 1.67
C LYS A 633 -3.51 13.64 2.79
N GLU A 634 -3.04 12.44 2.46
CA GLU A 634 -2.85 11.36 3.43
C GLU A 634 -1.43 11.23 3.98
N LYS A 635 -0.41 11.60 3.19
CA LYS A 635 1.00 11.47 3.55
C LYS A 635 1.83 12.72 3.22
N PRO A 636 1.39 13.93 3.59
CA PRO A 636 2.07 15.16 3.18
C PRO A 636 3.50 15.25 3.69
N ALA A 637 3.79 14.73 4.89
CA ALA A 637 5.13 14.74 5.46
C ALA A 637 6.08 13.79 4.71
N GLU A 638 5.66 12.55 4.44
CA GLU A 638 6.44 11.58 3.65
C GLU A 638 6.68 12.10 2.24
N VAL A 639 5.64 12.62 1.56
CA VAL A 639 5.77 13.22 0.22
C VAL A 639 6.73 14.41 0.26
N ALA A 640 6.63 15.29 1.25
CA ALA A 640 7.53 16.43 1.39
C ALA A 640 8.99 15.98 1.62
N ILE A 641 9.23 14.97 2.46
CA ILE A 641 10.58 14.42 2.69
C ILE A 641 11.13 13.79 1.41
N VAL A 642 10.34 12.95 0.73
CA VAL A 642 10.77 12.29 -0.52
C VAL A 642 11.04 13.31 -1.61
N VAL A 643 10.19 14.33 -1.78
CA VAL A 643 10.39 15.40 -2.76
C VAL A 643 11.62 16.24 -2.42
N ALA A 644 11.84 16.59 -1.15
CA ALA A 644 13.04 17.31 -0.72
C ALA A 644 14.31 16.49 -0.99
N LEU A 645 14.29 15.20 -0.66
CA LEU A 645 15.39 14.28 -0.96
C LEU A 645 15.61 14.15 -2.47
N ALA A 646 14.54 14.02 -3.25
CA ALA A 646 14.59 13.93 -4.71
C ALA A 646 15.22 15.18 -5.34
N ILE A 647 14.75 16.37 -4.98
CA ILE A 647 15.32 17.63 -5.48
C ILE A 647 16.79 17.74 -5.08
N SER A 648 17.13 17.42 -3.82
CA SER A 648 18.51 17.49 -3.33
C SER A 648 19.45 16.54 -4.07
N LEU A 649 18.99 15.32 -4.37
CA LEU A 649 19.76 14.31 -5.07
C LEU A 649 19.87 14.61 -6.57
N GLY A 650 18.79 15.07 -7.19
CA GLY A 650 18.80 15.54 -8.58
C GLY A 650 19.77 16.70 -8.77
N TYR A 651 19.72 17.69 -7.88
CA TYR A 651 20.68 18.78 -7.85
C TYR A 651 22.12 18.29 -7.64
N GLY A 652 22.33 17.37 -6.69
CA GLY A 652 23.64 16.75 -6.43
C GLY A 652 24.21 16.05 -7.66
N LEU A 653 23.40 15.24 -8.35
CA LEU A 653 23.79 14.54 -9.58
C LEU A 653 24.19 15.52 -10.69
N CYS A 654 23.40 16.56 -10.91
CA CYS A 654 23.71 17.59 -11.91
C CYS A 654 24.96 18.41 -11.58
N LYS A 655 25.29 18.57 -10.29
CA LYS A 655 26.55 19.17 -9.84
C LYS A 655 27.74 18.23 -10.05
N THR A 656 27.58 16.93 -9.83
CA THR A 656 28.63 15.92 -10.04
C THR A 656 28.88 15.60 -11.52
N ILE A 657 27.86 15.72 -12.36
CA ILE A 657 27.92 15.50 -13.81
C ILE A 657 27.50 16.80 -14.52
N PRO A 658 28.42 17.76 -14.71
CA PRO A 658 28.09 19.07 -15.29
C PRO A 658 27.46 18.99 -16.69
N ARG A 659 27.73 17.91 -17.44
CA ARG A 659 27.09 17.64 -18.73
C ARG A 659 25.57 17.43 -18.59
N LEU A 660 25.15 16.67 -17.56
CA LEU A 660 23.74 16.45 -17.23
C LEU A 660 23.06 17.75 -16.79
N GLY A 661 23.77 18.60 -16.04
CA GLY A 661 23.27 19.92 -15.65
C GLY A 661 23.04 20.87 -16.84
N LYS A 662 23.90 20.81 -17.87
CA LYS A 662 23.73 21.58 -19.10
C LYS A 662 22.56 21.09 -19.97
N GLU A 663 22.25 19.79 -19.92
CA GLU A 663 21.12 19.20 -20.67
C GLU A 663 19.75 19.57 -20.11
N MET A 664 19.65 19.99 -18.83
CA MET A 664 18.38 20.21 -18.13
C MET A 664 17.76 21.62 -18.26
N GLY A 665 18.45 22.56 -18.90
CA GLY A 665 17.93 23.91 -19.20
C GLY A 665 17.83 24.88 -18.03
N GLU A 666 17.18 26.03 -18.27
CA GLU A 666 17.13 27.19 -17.36
C GLU A 666 16.20 27.02 -16.14
N PHE A 667 15.24 26.09 -16.16
CA PHE A 667 14.27 25.85 -15.07
C PHE A 667 14.24 24.39 -14.59
N PRO A 668 15.27 23.92 -13.88
CA PRO A 668 15.51 22.48 -13.72
C PRO A 668 14.80 21.84 -12.52
N TYR A 669 13.97 22.55 -11.74
CA TYR A 669 13.42 21.99 -10.49
C TYR A 669 12.55 20.75 -10.70
N ILE A 670 11.71 20.75 -11.73
CA ILE A 670 10.86 19.60 -12.09
C ILE A 670 11.75 18.45 -12.60
N ASN A 671 12.79 18.77 -13.38
CA ASN A 671 13.75 17.80 -13.90
C ASN A 671 14.62 17.20 -12.78
N TYR A 672 15.01 17.98 -11.77
CA TYR A 672 15.72 17.50 -10.57
C TYR A 672 14.84 16.59 -9.73
N ALA A 673 13.59 16.98 -9.51
CA ALA A 673 12.63 16.13 -8.81
C ALA A 673 12.41 14.82 -9.57
N ALA A 674 12.27 14.85 -10.90
CA ALA A 674 12.10 13.65 -11.71
C ALA A 674 13.34 12.74 -11.72
N LEU A 675 14.54 13.31 -11.91
CA LEU A 675 15.81 12.57 -11.91
C LEU A 675 16.11 11.97 -10.53
N GLY A 676 15.82 12.73 -9.47
CA GLY A 676 16.07 12.32 -8.10
C GLY A 676 14.93 11.56 -7.43
N ALA A 677 13.72 11.49 -7.99
CA ALA A 677 12.52 10.94 -7.35
C ALA A 677 12.74 9.54 -6.78
N LYS A 678 13.33 8.65 -7.59
CA LYS A 678 13.63 7.28 -7.16
C LYS A 678 14.75 7.23 -6.13
N GLY A 679 15.78 8.07 -6.26
CA GLY A 679 16.86 8.17 -5.28
C GLY A 679 16.37 8.71 -3.94
N GLY A 680 15.48 9.72 -3.96
CA GLY A 680 14.86 10.28 -2.76
C GLY A 680 13.95 9.29 -2.04
N ALA A 681 13.14 8.53 -2.80
CA ALA A 681 12.33 7.46 -2.24
C ALA A 681 13.19 6.32 -1.65
N ALA A 682 14.26 5.92 -2.35
CA ALA A 682 15.19 4.90 -1.86
C ALA A 682 15.93 5.36 -0.60
N ILE A 683 16.38 6.62 -0.52
CA ILE A 683 17.02 7.16 0.68
C ILE A 683 16.04 7.17 1.85
N TYR A 684 14.81 7.63 1.62
CA TYR A 684 13.77 7.59 2.66
C TYR A 684 13.57 6.16 3.20
N ASP A 685 13.47 5.18 2.28
CA ASP A 685 13.26 3.79 2.66
C ASP A 685 14.44 3.20 3.43
N THR A 686 15.68 3.45 2.99
CA THR A 686 16.90 3.00 3.69
C THR A 686 17.05 3.59 5.10
N VAL A 687 16.70 4.87 5.30
CA VAL A 687 16.73 5.49 6.64
C VAL A 687 15.63 4.92 7.54
N MET A 688 14.45 4.64 6.98
CA MET A 688 13.34 4.07 7.75
C MET A 688 13.57 2.58 8.06
N HIS A 689 14.18 1.81 7.17
CA HIS A 689 14.38 0.37 7.29
C HIS A 689 15.86 -0.02 7.17
N PRO A 690 16.71 0.32 8.17
CA PRO A 690 18.14 0.09 8.09
C PRO A 690 18.46 -1.42 8.11
N GLY A 691 19.08 -1.94 7.05
CA GLY A 691 19.48 -3.35 6.95
C GLY A 691 19.40 -3.93 5.53
N ASP A 692 18.44 -3.48 4.73
CA ASP A 692 18.20 -3.91 3.35
C ASP A 692 18.75 -2.91 2.31
N ASP A 693 19.91 -2.33 2.61
CA ASP A 693 20.42 -1.19 1.85
C ASP A 693 21.05 -1.62 0.51
N TRP A 694 20.58 -1.00 -0.57
CA TRP A 694 21.17 -1.12 -1.92
C TRP A 694 22.67 -0.84 -1.92
N LEU A 695 23.09 0.26 -1.28
CA LEU A 695 24.48 0.69 -1.22
C LEU A 695 25.36 -0.31 -0.47
N LEU A 696 24.89 -0.80 0.69
CA LEU A 696 25.62 -1.77 1.49
C LEU A 696 25.76 -3.10 0.74
N GLY A 697 24.71 -3.56 0.06
CA GLY A 697 24.76 -4.75 -0.79
C GLY A 697 25.81 -4.63 -1.90
N SER A 698 25.86 -3.49 -2.59
CA SER A 698 26.86 -3.24 -3.65
C SER A 698 28.29 -3.17 -3.11
N ILE A 699 28.51 -2.51 -1.97
CA ILE A 699 29.83 -2.46 -1.31
C ILE A 699 30.27 -3.86 -0.87
N LYS A 700 29.36 -4.64 -0.26
CA LYS A 700 29.64 -6.03 0.15
C LYS A 700 30.01 -6.90 -1.05
N TRP A 701 29.27 -6.79 -2.15
CA TRP A 701 29.56 -7.51 -3.40
C TRP A 701 30.94 -7.15 -3.96
N PHE A 702 31.25 -5.85 -4.07
CA PHE A 702 32.54 -5.37 -4.58
C PHE A 702 33.70 -5.87 -3.73
N LEU A 703 33.61 -5.72 -2.40
CA LEU A 703 34.66 -6.16 -1.48
C LEU A 703 34.83 -7.69 -1.46
N LYS A 704 33.74 -8.47 -1.61
CA LYS A 704 33.83 -9.94 -1.75
C LYS A 704 34.49 -10.35 -3.06
N GLY A 705 34.20 -9.63 -4.15
CA GLY A 705 34.89 -9.79 -5.43
C GLY A 705 36.39 -9.48 -5.30
N ALA A 706 36.74 -8.35 -4.68
CA ALA A 706 38.13 -7.97 -4.40
C ALA A 706 38.84 -9.01 -3.52
N LEU A 707 38.19 -9.52 -2.47
CA LEU A 707 38.75 -10.58 -1.62
C LEU A 707 39.05 -11.85 -2.42
N THR A 708 38.14 -12.25 -3.31
CA THR A 708 38.33 -13.44 -4.16
C THR A 708 39.53 -13.25 -5.08
N LEU A 709 39.72 -12.04 -5.63
CA LEU A 709 40.91 -11.68 -6.41
C LEU A 709 42.20 -11.76 -5.57
N VAL A 710 42.17 -11.23 -4.34
CA VAL A 710 43.31 -11.28 -3.40
C VAL A 710 43.66 -12.73 -3.03
N LYS A 711 42.68 -13.61 -2.81
CA LYS A 711 42.92 -15.05 -2.59
C LYS A 711 43.64 -15.68 -3.80
N LEU A 712 43.19 -15.37 -5.01
CA LEU A 712 43.76 -15.93 -6.24
C LEU A 712 45.19 -15.42 -6.55
N ILE A 713 45.50 -14.17 -6.22
CA ILE A 713 46.80 -13.56 -6.56
C ILE A 713 47.80 -13.68 -5.40
N ALA A 714 47.41 -13.26 -4.20
CA ALA A 714 48.30 -13.14 -3.05
C ALA A 714 48.25 -14.35 -2.10
N GLY A 715 47.15 -15.12 -2.10
CA GLY A 715 46.96 -16.29 -1.23
C GLY A 715 48.14 -17.28 -1.20
N PRO A 716 48.69 -17.74 -2.34
CA PRO A 716 49.79 -18.69 -2.37
C PRO A 716 51.09 -18.13 -1.81
N PHE A 717 51.34 -16.82 -1.98
CA PHE A 717 52.52 -16.15 -1.43
C PHE A 717 52.41 -15.98 0.09
N VAL A 718 51.22 -15.66 0.59
CA VAL A 718 50.96 -15.59 2.04
C VAL A 718 51.04 -16.97 2.68
N GLU A 719 50.49 -17.99 2.04
CA GLU A 719 50.62 -19.38 2.50
C GLU A 719 52.07 -19.88 2.46
N ALA A 720 52.85 -19.48 1.44
CA ALA A 720 54.28 -19.75 1.36
C ALA A 720 55.09 -19.06 2.46
N TYR A 721 54.67 -17.87 2.89
CA TYR A 721 55.29 -17.17 4.01
C TYR A 721 55.12 -17.94 5.33
N PHE A 722 53.93 -18.50 5.58
CA PHE A 722 53.65 -19.26 6.81
C PHE A 722 54.19 -20.70 6.80
N TYR A 723 54.15 -21.39 5.65
CA TYR A 723 54.41 -22.85 5.57
C TYR A 723 55.51 -23.24 4.59
N GLY A 724 56.23 -22.28 4.01
CA GLY A 724 57.33 -22.53 3.06
C GLY A 724 56.87 -22.91 1.65
N TYR A 725 57.83 -23.20 0.76
CA TYR A 725 57.54 -23.39 -0.68
C TYR A 725 56.73 -24.66 -0.97
N ARG A 726 57.11 -25.81 -0.41
CA ARG A 726 56.53 -27.12 -0.75
C ARG A 726 55.17 -27.34 -0.10
N SER A 727 55.05 -27.00 1.18
CA SER A 727 53.84 -27.12 1.99
C SER A 727 52.95 -25.88 1.96
N GLY A 728 53.41 -24.71 1.51
CA GLY A 728 52.58 -23.50 1.43
C GLY A 728 52.27 -23.06 0.00
N PHE A 729 53.30 -22.76 -0.81
CA PHE A 729 53.09 -22.22 -2.16
C PHE A 729 52.37 -23.20 -3.09
N ILE A 730 52.81 -24.47 -3.13
CA ILE A 730 52.25 -25.49 -4.03
C ILE A 730 50.83 -25.92 -3.58
N SER A 731 50.58 -26.06 -2.27
CA SER A 731 49.22 -26.34 -1.76
C SER A 731 48.28 -25.18 -2.01
N GLY A 732 48.73 -23.94 -1.78
CA GLY A 732 47.97 -22.73 -2.05
C GLY A 732 47.65 -22.56 -3.53
N TRP A 733 48.58 -22.88 -4.43
CA TRP A 733 48.31 -22.89 -5.87
C TRP A 733 47.24 -23.93 -6.26
N LYS A 734 47.32 -25.14 -5.70
CA LYS A 734 46.30 -26.19 -5.90
C LYS A 734 44.92 -25.79 -5.34
N LYS A 735 44.91 -25.05 -4.23
CA LYS A 735 43.70 -24.47 -3.62
C LYS A 735 43.10 -23.36 -4.48
N ASN A 736 43.96 -22.49 -5.03
CA ASN A 736 43.57 -21.44 -5.97
C ASN A 736 42.98 -22.03 -7.25
N SER A 737 43.52 -23.13 -7.76
CA SER A 737 42.96 -23.80 -8.95
C SER A 737 41.49 -24.22 -8.73
N LYS A 738 41.16 -24.85 -7.60
CA LYS A 738 39.77 -25.21 -7.27
C LYS A 738 38.88 -23.97 -7.12
N LEU A 739 39.38 -22.93 -6.45
CA LEU A 739 38.65 -21.66 -6.30
C LEU A 739 38.42 -20.97 -7.65
N LEU A 740 39.40 -20.99 -8.54
CA LEU A 740 39.35 -20.39 -9.87
C LEU A 740 38.34 -21.12 -10.76
N VAL A 741 38.30 -22.46 -10.70
CA VAL A 741 37.28 -23.26 -11.41
C VAL A 741 35.88 -22.93 -10.88
N LYS A 742 35.67 -22.88 -9.55
CA LYS A 742 34.37 -22.52 -8.96
C LYS A 742 33.94 -21.10 -9.31
N THR A 743 34.84 -20.12 -9.17
CA THR A 743 34.56 -18.71 -9.47
C THR A 743 34.33 -18.50 -10.97
N GLY A 744 35.10 -19.18 -11.83
CA GLY A 744 34.91 -19.18 -13.27
C GLY A 744 33.55 -19.77 -13.67
N LYS A 745 33.13 -20.87 -13.04
CA LYS A 745 31.80 -21.47 -13.20
C LYS A 745 30.68 -20.50 -12.83
N GLN A 746 30.78 -19.86 -11.66
CA GLN A 746 29.82 -18.87 -11.17
C GLN A 746 29.77 -17.62 -12.05
N PHE A 747 30.92 -17.11 -12.49
CA PHE A 747 31.00 -15.97 -13.39
C PHE A 747 30.38 -16.29 -14.75
N ALA A 748 30.74 -17.43 -15.36
CA ALA A 748 30.17 -17.84 -16.64
C ALA A 748 28.65 -18.03 -16.56
N ALA A 749 28.14 -18.66 -15.49
CA ALA A 749 26.71 -18.82 -15.28
C ALA A 749 25.99 -17.48 -15.06
N ALA A 750 26.58 -16.56 -14.29
CA ALA A 750 26.01 -15.24 -14.09
C ALA A 750 25.99 -14.41 -15.38
N VAL A 751 27.04 -14.48 -16.21
CA VAL A 751 27.08 -13.79 -17.51
C VAL A 751 26.07 -14.41 -18.48
N ALA A 752 25.98 -15.74 -18.56
CA ALA A 752 25.00 -16.42 -19.38
C ALA A 752 23.56 -16.10 -18.92
N ASP A 753 23.30 -16.10 -17.60
CA ASP A 753 22.00 -15.70 -17.05
C ASP A 753 21.67 -14.25 -17.35
N PHE A 754 22.65 -13.34 -17.29
CA PHE A 754 22.46 -11.95 -17.67
C PHE A 754 21.98 -11.81 -19.12
N PHE A 755 22.63 -12.51 -20.07
CA PHE A 755 22.19 -12.50 -21.46
C PHE A 755 20.83 -13.15 -21.67
N LEU A 756 20.52 -14.24 -20.96
CA LEU A 756 19.19 -14.87 -21.00
C LEU A 756 18.11 -13.95 -20.40
N SER A 757 18.41 -13.27 -19.30
CA SER A 757 17.54 -12.27 -18.69
C SER A 757 17.34 -11.07 -19.63
N LEU A 758 18.39 -10.61 -20.31
CA LEU A 758 18.29 -9.57 -21.33
C LEU A 758 17.45 -10.03 -22.53
N ALA A 759 17.59 -11.29 -22.96
CA ALA A 759 16.79 -11.88 -24.03
C ALA A 759 15.29 -11.97 -23.67
N THR A 760 14.94 -12.02 -22.39
CA THR A 760 13.54 -11.91 -21.98
C THR A 760 12.95 -10.51 -22.16
N VAL A 761 13.77 -9.45 -22.28
CA VAL A 761 13.28 -8.07 -22.40
C VAL A 761 12.53 -7.81 -23.71
N PRO A 762 13.08 -8.17 -24.88
CA PRO A 762 12.34 -8.10 -26.14
C PRO A 762 11.03 -8.92 -26.11
N LEU A 763 11.05 -10.08 -25.45
CA LEU A 763 9.91 -10.99 -25.38
C LEU A 763 8.81 -10.52 -24.43
N LEU A 764 9.16 -9.92 -23.30
CA LEU A 764 8.20 -9.54 -22.27
C LEU A 764 7.70 -8.11 -22.45
N GLU A 765 8.61 -7.13 -22.51
CA GLU A 765 8.30 -5.70 -22.48
C GLU A 765 8.23 -5.06 -23.87
N LEU A 766 9.11 -5.43 -24.80
CA LEU A 766 9.12 -4.80 -26.13
C LEU A 766 7.99 -5.34 -27.01
N SER A 767 7.78 -6.66 -27.00
CA SER A 767 6.68 -7.29 -27.77
C SER A 767 5.31 -6.86 -27.27
N SER A 768 5.16 -6.64 -25.95
CA SER A 768 3.90 -6.15 -25.40
C SER A 768 3.62 -4.74 -25.91
N LEU A 769 4.59 -3.85 -25.81
CA LEU A 769 4.44 -2.43 -26.11
C LEU A 769 4.37 -2.11 -27.61
N LEU A 770 5.15 -2.81 -28.46
CA LEU A 770 5.22 -2.54 -29.90
C LEU A 770 4.29 -3.41 -30.77
N ILE A 771 3.84 -4.56 -30.27
CA ILE A 771 3.04 -5.50 -31.08
C ILE A 771 1.69 -5.75 -30.42
N HIS A 772 1.68 -6.27 -29.20
CA HIS A 772 0.45 -6.71 -28.52
C HIS A 772 -0.51 -5.54 -28.22
N VAL A 773 0.00 -4.45 -27.64
CA VAL A 773 -0.78 -3.25 -27.32
C VAL A 773 -1.37 -2.63 -28.59
N PRO A 774 -0.56 -2.30 -29.64
CA PRO A 774 -1.09 -1.82 -30.92
C PRO A 774 -2.16 -2.73 -31.51
N PHE A 775 -1.88 -4.04 -31.58
CA PHE A 775 -2.82 -5.02 -32.12
C PHE A 775 -4.14 -5.02 -31.34
N ARG A 776 -4.11 -5.20 -30.01
CA ARG A 776 -5.31 -5.20 -29.18
C ARG A 776 -6.03 -3.85 -29.20
N GLY A 777 -5.30 -2.74 -29.24
CA GLY A 777 -5.88 -1.40 -29.28
C GLY A 777 -6.61 -1.12 -30.59
N ILE A 778 -6.02 -1.46 -31.73
CA ILE A 778 -6.65 -1.35 -33.05
C ILE A 778 -7.86 -2.29 -33.13
N THR A 779 -7.71 -3.56 -32.75
CA THR A 779 -8.83 -4.51 -32.74
C THR A 779 -9.98 -4.01 -31.87
N LYS A 780 -9.70 -3.53 -30.65
CA LYS A 780 -10.73 -2.98 -29.75
C LYS A 780 -11.37 -1.72 -30.33
N LEU A 781 -10.62 -0.85 -30.98
CA LEU A 781 -11.15 0.37 -31.60
C LEU A 781 -12.07 0.03 -32.76
N VAL A 782 -11.65 -0.86 -33.66
CA VAL A 782 -12.45 -1.32 -34.80
C VAL A 782 -13.68 -2.06 -34.33
N SER A 783 -13.55 -3.01 -33.41
CA SER A 783 -14.70 -3.78 -32.91
C SER A 783 -15.70 -2.89 -32.18
N LYS A 784 -15.25 -1.94 -31.35
CA LYS A 784 -16.15 -0.97 -30.71
C LYS A 784 -16.82 -0.04 -31.69
N ALA A 785 -16.12 0.46 -32.70
CA ALA A 785 -16.72 1.31 -33.72
C ALA A 785 -17.85 0.57 -34.46
N LEU A 786 -17.61 -0.69 -34.84
CA LEU A 786 -18.61 -1.56 -35.46
C LEU A 786 -19.80 -1.85 -34.53
N VAL A 787 -19.55 -2.10 -33.24
CA VAL A 787 -20.59 -2.31 -32.23
C VAL A 787 -21.47 -1.08 -32.05
N ILE A 788 -20.86 0.09 -31.90
CA ILE A 788 -21.58 1.37 -31.74
C ILE A 788 -22.40 1.64 -33.00
N ALA A 789 -21.79 1.46 -34.17
CA ALA A 789 -22.48 1.59 -35.44
C ALA A 789 -23.59 0.55 -35.60
N GLY A 790 -23.54 -0.61 -34.93
CA GLY A 790 -24.54 -1.67 -35.02
C GLY A 790 -25.68 -1.62 -34.00
N HIS A 791 -25.62 -0.75 -32.98
CA HIS A 791 -26.62 -0.67 -31.89
C HIS A 791 -27.15 0.75 -31.68
N TRP A 792 -27.77 1.33 -32.70
CA TRP A 792 -28.32 2.68 -32.61
C TRP A 792 -29.51 2.77 -31.65
N GLN A 793 -30.31 1.70 -31.53
CA GLN A 793 -31.47 1.69 -30.65
C GLN A 793 -31.07 1.86 -29.19
N ILE A 794 -30.04 1.12 -28.74
CA ILE A 794 -29.53 1.17 -27.37
C ILE A 794 -28.94 2.55 -27.05
N ILE A 795 -28.19 3.13 -28.00
CA ILE A 795 -27.62 4.47 -27.85
C ILE A 795 -28.74 5.51 -27.80
N GLY A 796 -29.75 5.36 -28.65
CA GLY A 796 -30.93 6.21 -28.67
C GLY A 796 -31.68 6.18 -27.35
N GLU A 797 -31.90 4.98 -26.79
CA GLU A 797 -32.52 4.78 -25.48
C GLU A 797 -31.71 5.43 -24.35
N MET A 798 -30.38 5.31 -24.37
CA MET A 798 -29.54 5.97 -23.36
C MET A 798 -29.62 7.49 -23.42
N LEU A 799 -29.65 8.05 -24.62
CA LEU A 799 -29.77 9.51 -24.81
C LEU A 799 -31.16 10.02 -24.39
N THR A 800 -32.23 9.26 -24.65
CA THR A 800 -33.57 9.63 -24.17
C THR A 800 -33.68 9.49 -22.66
N GLN A 801 -33.10 8.45 -22.05
CA GLN A 801 -32.99 8.32 -20.59
C GLN A 801 -32.20 9.50 -19.98
N PHE A 802 -31.07 9.87 -20.59
CA PHE A 802 -30.29 11.04 -20.16
C PHE A 802 -31.08 12.35 -20.30
N ALA A 803 -31.89 12.51 -21.35
CA ALA A 803 -32.74 13.68 -21.53
C ALA A 803 -33.87 13.75 -20.48
N ASN A 804 -34.44 12.60 -20.13
CA ASN A 804 -35.51 12.44 -19.15
C ASN A 804 -35.02 12.44 -17.69
N ARG A 805 -33.71 12.63 -17.45
CA ARG A 805 -33.17 12.76 -16.10
C ARG A 805 -33.97 13.81 -15.30
N PRO A 806 -34.19 13.66 -13.98
CA PRO A 806 -34.88 14.68 -13.20
C PRO A 806 -34.19 16.05 -13.37
N SER A 807 -34.96 17.14 -13.41
CA SER A 807 -34.39 18.51 -13.38
C SER A 807 -33.50 18.61 -12.16
N SER A 808 -32.18 18.68 -12.34
CA SER A 808 -31.31 19.04 -11.24
C SER A 808 -31.77 20.40 -10.75
N TRP A 809 -31.80 20.57 -9.43
CA TRP A 809 -32.08 21.86 -8.80
C TRP A 809 -31.29 22.93 -9.54
N GLY A 810 -31.92 24.05 -9.92
CA GLY A 810 -31.21 25.13 -10.59
C GLY A 810 -29.89 25.40 -9.86
N TYR A 811 -28.77 25.43 -10.58
CA TYR A 811 -27.44 25.53 -9.96
C TYR A 811 -27.17 26.94 -9.39
N LEU A 812 -28.04 27.90 -9.71
CA LEU A 812 -28.06 29.28 -9.20
C LEU A 812 -28.73 29.42 -7.82
N PRO A 813 -29.93 28.84 -7.56
CA PRO A 813 -30.51 28.74 -6.22
C PRO A 813 -29.50 28.32 -5.14
N GLY A 814 -29.32 29.17 -4.12
CA GLY A 814 -28.38 28.92 -3.02
C GLY A 814 -26.92 29.31 -3.29
N PHE A 815 -26.58 29.92 -4.43
CA PHE A 815 -25.32 30.66 -4.57
C PHE A 815 -25.33 31.81 -3.56
N ARG A 816 -24.29 31.84 -2.72
CA ARG A 816 -24.02 32.94 -1.81
C ARG A 816 -22.58 33.35 -2.06
N LEU A 817 -22.35 34.65 -2.17
CA LEU A 817 -20.99 35.18 -2.11
C LEU A 817 -20.34 34.65 -0.83
N SER A 818 -19.07 34.29 -0.95
CA SER A 818 -18.29 33.88 0.20
C SER A 818 -18.39 34.97 1.27
N PRO A 819 -18.72 34.62 2.53
CA PRO A 819 -18.71 35.61 3.58
C PRO A 819 -17.30 36.17 3.66
N LEU A 820 -17.16 37.50 3.68
CA LEU A 820 -15.88 38.14 3.95
C LEU A 820 -15.37 37.57 5.27
N TYR A 821 -14.34 36.73 5.21
CA TYR A 821 -13.70 36.22 6.42
C TYR A 821 -13.05 37.43 7.07
N GLY A 822 -13.67 37.93 8.15
CA GLY A 822 -13.22 39.13 8.84
C GLY A 822 -11.71 39.13 9.12
N PHE A 823 -11.13 40.31 9.27
CA PHE A 823 -9.72 40.43 9.63
C PHE A 823 -9.46 39.66 10.92
N SER A 824 -8.66 38.59 10.83
CA SER A 824 -8.19 37.87 12.01
C SER A 824 -7.20 38.75 12.75
N ASN A 825 -7.31 38.83 14.07
CA ASN A 825 -6.36 39.57 14.88
C ASN A 825 -4.94 38.96 14.68
N PRO A 826 -3.95 39.73 14.20
CA PRO A 826 -2.58 39.25 14.05
C PRO A 826 -1.85 39.11 15.40
N PHE A 827 -2.46 39.55 16.50
CA PHE A 827 -1.87 39.51 17.82
C PHE A 827 -2.18 38.21 18.55
N GLY A 828 -1.13 37.53 19.01
CA GLY A 828 -1.22 36.26 19.73
C GLY A 828 0.02 35.97 20.58
N LYS A 829 -0.03 34.88 21.33
CA LYS A 829 1.13 34.35 22.07
C LYS A 829 1.76 33.22 21.24
N TYR A 830 2.62 33.59 20.30
CA TYR A 830 3.28 32.70 19.36
C TYR A 830 4.57 32.06 19.89
N ALA A 831 5.21 32.69 20.88
CA ALA A 831 6.41 32.16 21.53
C ALA A 831 6.39 32.42 23.04
N GLU A 832 7.02 31.54 23.82
CA GLU A 832 7.16 31.73 25.27
C GLU A 832 8.16 32.85 25.61
N ASN A 833 9.20 33.03 24.79
CA ASN A 833 10.14 34.14 24.92
C ASN A 833 9.48 35.47 24.51
N LYS A 834 9.48 36.46 25.41
CA LYS A 834 8.83 37.77 25.21
C LYS A 834 9.35 38.51 23.98
N LEU A 835 10.67 38.50 23.73
CA LEU A 835 11.27 39.18 22.56
C LEU A 835 10.89 38.51 21.25
N ALA A 836 10.97 37.17 21.21
CA ALA A 836 10.55 36.39 20.04
C ALA A 836 9.05 36.57 19.77
N ASN A 837 8.22 36.60 20.82
CA ASN A 837 6.80 36.83 20.69
C ASN A 837 6.50 38.24 20.17
N VAL A 838 7.23 39.26 20.62
CA VAL A 838 7.11 40.64 20.11
C VAL A 838 7.52 40.71 18.63
N CYS A 839 8.65 40.10 18.23
CA CYS A 839 9.06 40.04 16.83
C CYS A 839 8.05 39.31 15.94
N LEU A 840 7.49 38.18 16.40
CA LEU A 840 6.48 37.43 15.66
C LEU A 840 5.17 38.19 15.54
N ASN A 841 4.76 38.93 16.58
CA ASN A 841 3.60 39.81 16.54
C ASN A 841 3.83 41.02 15.59
N LEU A 842 5.03 41.60 15.56
CA LEU A 842 5.43 42.67 14.63
C LEU A 842 5.45 42.18 13.18
N LEU A 843 6.01 41.01 12.94
CA LEU A 843 6.04 40.38 11.63
C LEU A 843 4.62 39.98 11.18
N GLY A 844 3.81 39.47 12.12
CA GLY A 844 2.39 39.24 11.92
C GLY A 844 1.65 40.52 11.53
N LEU A 845 1.88 41.63 12.23
CA LEU A 845 1.29 42.93 11.93
C LEU A 845 1.64 43.44 10.52
N LEU A 846 2.85 43.20 10.04
CA LEU A 846 3.28 43.64 8.70
C LEU A 846 2.78 42.72 7.58
N VAL A 847 2.70 41.41 7.82
CA VAL A 847 2.47 40.41 6.77
C VAL A 847 1.00 39.98 6.69
N PHE A 848 0.29 39.80 7.81
CA PHE A 848 -1.09 39.29 7.80
C PHE A 848 -2.11 40.25 7.19
N PRO A 849 -2.10 41.57 7.49
CA PRO A 849 -3.11 42.48 6.95
C PRO A 849 -3.08 42.58 5.42
N PRO A 850 -1.93 42.74 4.74
CA PRO A 850 -1.87 42.72 3.27
C PRO A 850 -2.38 41.40 2.68
N LEU A 851 -1.99 40.26 3.27
CA LEU A 851 -2.46 38.94 2.85
C LEU A 851 -3.97 38.77 3.06
N ALA A 852 -4.51 39.26 4.17
CA ALA A 852 -5.95 39.24 4.45
C ALA A 852 -6.73 40.15 3.49
N VAL A 853 -6.18 41.31 3.12
CA VAL A 853 -6.75 42.19 2.08
C VAL A 853 -6.73 41.50 0.72
N ILE A 854 -5.60 40.92 0.29
CA ILE A 854 -5.50 40.19 -0.98
C ILE A 854 -6.48 39.01 -1.00
N LYS A 855 -6.57 38.26 0.11
CA LYS A 855 -7.51 37.15 0.27
C LYS A 855 -8.96 37.63 0.11
N ASN A 856 -9.34 38.68 0.84
CA ASN A 856 -10.74 39.12 0.93
C ASN A 856 -11.22 39.97 -0.24
N VAL A 857 -10.33 40.76 -0.85
CA VAL A 857 -10.67 41.71 -1.93
C VAL A 857 -10.38 41.15 -3.31
N LEU A 858 -9.39 40.25 -3.45
CA LEU A 858 -8.96 39.76 -4.76
C LEU A 858 -9.28 38.26 -4.94
N LEU A 859 -8.78 37.40 -4.07
CA LEU A 859 -8.95 35.94 -4.21
C LEU A 859 -10.40 35.48 -4.05
N LEU A 860 -11.07 35.88 -2.97
CA LEU A 860 -12.45 35.45 -2.71
C LEU A 860 -13.43 35.94 -3.80
N PRO A 861 -13.42 37.21 -4.22
CA PRO A 861 -14.30 37.66 -5.30
C PRO A 861 -14.02 36.97 -6.63
N VAL A 862 -12.74 36.72 -6.99
CA VAL A 862 -12.39 35.98 -8.21
C VAL A 862 -12.92 34.54 -8.15
N LEU A 863 -12.77 33.85 -7.02
CA LEU A 863 -13.29 32.49 -6.82
C LEU A 863 -14.82 32.47 -6.88
N ASP A 864 -15.49 33.45 -6.27
CA ASP A 864 -16.94 33.60 -6.34
C ASP A 864 -17.43 33.87 -7.76
N LEU A 865 -16.70 34.70 -8.52
CA LEU A 865 -16.98 34.98 -9.93
C LEU A 865 -16.84 33.73 -10.79
N ILE A 866 -15.77 32.96 -10.60
CA ILE A 866 -15.56 31.68 -11.29
C ILE A 866 -16.68 30.71 -10.92
N ALA A 867 -17.00 30.58 -9.63
CA ALA A 867 -18.06 29.69 -9.16
C ALA A 867 -19.44 30.09 -9.71
N PHE A 868 -19.73 31.39 -9.77
CA PHE A 868 -20.94 31.92 -10.39
C PHE A 868 -21.00 31.60 -11.88
N PHE A 869 -19.92 31.88 -12.63
CA PHE A 869 -19.86 31.60 -14.06
C PHE A 869 -20.02 30.11 -14.37
N VAL A 870 -19.39 29.23 -13.59
CA VAL A 870 -19.53 27.79 -13.72
C VAL A 870 -20.99 27.35 -13.48
N ARG A 871 -21.62 27.83 -12.40
CA ARG A 871 -23.04 27.52 -12.10
C ARG A 871 -23.99 28.08 -13.15
N LEU A 872 -23.76 29.30 -13.63
CA LEU A 872 -24.53 29.92 -14.70
C LEU A 872 -24.42 29.10 -15.99
N THR A 873 -23.20 28.71 -16.36
CA THR A 873 -22.92 27.89 -17.54
C THR A 873 -23.64 26.54 -17.45
N PHE A 874 -23.58 25.84 -16.31
CA PHE A 874 -24.30 24.58 -16.14
C PHE A 874 -25.83 24.76 -16.14
N THR A 875 -26.34 25.87 -15.60
CA THR A 875 -27.78 26.19 -15.63
C THR A 875 -28.27 26.43 -17.06
N LEU A 876 -27.44 27.03 -17.92
CA LEU A 876 -27.74 27.23 -19.33
C LEU A 876 -27.55 25.95 -20.17
N LEU A 877 -26.52 25.15 -19.89
CA LEU A 877 -26.22 23.91 -20.61
C LEU A 877 -27.20 22.76 -20.30
N ASP A 878 -27.80 22.73 -19.11
CA ASP A 878 -28.73 21.65 -18.73
C ASP A 878 -29.95 21.55 -19.67
N PRO A 879 -30.74 22.62 -19.92
CA PRO A 879 -31.86 22.54 -20.87
C PRO A 879 -31.40 22.26 -22.30
N ILE A 880 -30.28 22.86 -22.75
CA ILE A 880 -29.73 22.64 -24.09
C ILE A 880 -29.36 21.18 -24.29
N SER A 881 -28.62 20.60 -23.34
CA SER A 881 -28.19 19.20 -23.42
C SER A 881 -29.36 18.21 -23.36
N ARG A 882 -30.44 18.52 -22.63
CA ARG A 882 -31.66 17.71 -22.62
C ARG A 882 -32.35 17.71 -23.98
N VAL A 883 -32.56 18.88 -24.57
CA VAL A 883 -33.22 19.01 -25.87
C VAL A 883 -32.40 18.29 -26.95
N VAL A 884 -31.08 18.53 -26.98
CA VAL A 884 -30.18 17.89 -27.93
C VAL A 884 -30.19 16.37 -27.75
N ALA A 885 -30.08 15.87 -26.51
CA ALA A 885 -30.09 14.44 -26.23
C ALA A 885 -31.45 13.79 -26.54
N TYR A 886 -32.57 14.47 -26.29
CA TYR A 886 -33.90 13.95 -26.61
C TYR A 886 -34.10 13.81 -28.13
N ILE A 887 -33.74 14.85 -28.90
CA ILE A 887 -33.86 14.84 -30.36
C ILE A 887 -32.94 13.77 -30.96
N LEU A 888 -31.67 13.73 -30.57
CA LEU A 888 -30.73 12.71 -31.04
C LEU A 888 -31.15 11.30 -30.58
N GLY A 889 -31.63 11.17 -29.35
CA GLY A 889 -32.05 9.89 -28.79
C GLY A 889 -33.27 9.32 -29.51
N SER A 890 -34.30 10.15 -29.72
CA SER A 890 -35.52 9.73 -30.42
C SER A 890 -35.24 9.35 -31.89
N THR A 891 -34.41 10.13 -32.58
CA THR A 891 -34.03 9.82 -33.97
C THR A 891 -33.21 8.54 -34.07
N LEU A 892 -32.20 8.35 -33.21
CA LEU A 892 -31.41 7.11 -33.17
C LEU A 892 -32.22 5.88 -32.74
N TRP A 893 -33.15 6.03 -31.80
CA TRP A 893 -34.03 4.94 -31.38
C TRP A 893 -34.93 4.48 -32.52
N THR A 894 -35.57 5.43 -33.21
CA THR A 894 -36.48 5.14 -34.32
C THR A 894 -35.73 4.58 -35.53
N GLY A 895 -34.59 5.18 -35.90
CA GLY A 895 -33.73 4.67 -36.96
C GLY A 895 -33.11 3.32 -36.63
N GLY A 896 -32.77 3.10 -35.35
CA GLY A 896 -32.19 1.87 -34.83
C GLY A 896 -33.11 0.67 -34.95
N MET A 897 -34.43 0.82 -34.83
CA MET A 897 -35.37 -0.29 -35.01
C MET A 897 -35.23 -1.01 -36.36
N ILE A 898 -34.91 -0.26 -37.42
CA ILE A 898 -34.70 -0.80 -38.77
C ILE A 898 -33.23 -1.16 -38.99
N TRP A 899 -32.32 -0.27 -38.57
CA TRP A 899 -30.89 -0.44 -38.78
C TRP A 899 -30.30 -1.62 -38.00
N ASP A 900 -30.57 -1.71 -36.70
CA ASP A 900 -30.00 -2.72 -35.80
C ASP A 900 -30.43 -4.13 -36.21
N ASN A 901 -31.66 -4.28 -36.73
CA ASN A 901 -32.20 -5.54 -37.24
C ASN A 901 -31.74 -5.91 -38.65
N SER A 902 -31.03 -5.02 -39.36
CA SER A 902 -30.54 -5.24 -40.73
C SER A 902 -29.02 -5.16 -40.81
N LEU A 903 -28.47 -4.04 -41.29
CA LEU A 903 -27.04 -3.83 -41.46
C LEU A 903 -26.32 -3.77 -40.11
N GLY A 904 -26.98 -3.26 -39.07
CA GLY A 904 -26.46 -3.26 -37.71
C GLY A 904 -26.12 -4.66 -37.20
N ARG A 905 -26.98 -5.66 -37.45
CA ARG A 905 -26.71 -7.07 -37.09
C ARG A 905 -25.46 -7.63 -37.78
N VAL A 906 -25.21 -7.26 -39.04
CA VAL A 906 -23.99 -7.64 -39.77
C VAL A 906 -22.76 -6.99 -39.12
N LEU A 907 -22.84 -5.71 -38.74
CA LEU A 907 -21.75 -5.00 -38.05
C LEU A 907 -21.45 -5.62 -36.67
N GLN A 908 -22.50 -5.95 -35.90
CA GLN A 908 -22.38 -6.65 -34.62
C GLN A 908 -21.69 -8.02 -34.77
N PHE A 909 -22.15 -8.82 -35.75
CA PHE A 909 -21.57 -10.12 -36.03
C PHE A 909 -20.12 -10.02 -36.51
N THR A 910 -19.81 -9.02 -37.33
CA THR A 910 -18.45 -8.74 -37.79
C THR A 910 -17.55 -8.35 -36.62
N ALA A 911 -18.02 -7.50 -35.71
CA ALA A 911 -17.30 -7.13 -34.49
C ALA A 911 -17.02 -8.33 -33.59
N TYR A 912 -18.01 -9.23 -33.46
CA TYR A 912 -17.87 -10.49 -32.74
C TYR A 912 -16.80 -11.38 -33.36
N ILE A 913 -16.83 -11.59 -34.68
CA ILE A 913 -15.83 -12.39 -35.40
C ILE A 913 -14.44 -11.79 -35.29
N ILE A 914 -14.28 -10.48 -35.49
CA ILE A 914 -12.99 -9.77 -35.38
C ILE A 914 -12.42 -9.97 -33.98
N THR A 915 -13.25 -9.82 -32.94
CA THR A 915 -12.79 -10.00 -31.56
C THR A 915 -12.44 -11.45 -31.26
N LEU A 916 -13.26 -12.41 -31.70
CA LEU A 916 -13.03 -13.84 -31.50
C LEU A 916 -11.74 -14.32 -32.18
N SER A 917 -11.57 -13.98 -33.47
CA SER A 917 -10.38 -14.32 -34.26
C SER A 917 -9.13 -13.65 -33.73
N SER A 918 -9.20 -12.37 -33.35
CA SER A 918 -8.07 -11.66 -32.75
C SER A 918 -7.68 -12.26 -31.41
N ASN A 919 -8.65 -12.65 -30.57
CA ASN A 919 -8.37 -13.36 -29.32
C ASN A 919 -7.70 -14.71 -29.57
N ALA A 920 -8.10 -15.45 -30.60
CA ALA A 920 -7.47 -16.72 -30.96
C ALA A 920 -6.01 -16.52 -31.42
N LEU A 921 -5.76 -15.52 -32.27
CA LEU A 921 -4.41 -15.16 -32.71
C LEU A 921 -3.52 -14.72 -31.55
N ASP A 922 -4.07 -13.90 -30.66
CA ASP A 922 -3.35 -13.40 -29.50
C ASP A 922 -3.04 -14.51 -28.48
N ASN A 923 -3.97 -15.45 -28.27
CA ASN A 923 -3.72 -16.64 -27.45
C ASN A 923 -2.66 -17.55 -28.07
N PHE A 924 -2.65 -17.70 -29.40
CA PHE A 924 -1.63 -18.49 -30.10
C PHE A 924 -0.24 -17.84 -29.99
N ALA A 925 -0.14 -16.53 -30.25
CA ALA A 925 1.08 -15.76 -30.07
C ALA A 925 1.54 -15.78 -28.60
N GLY A 926 0.60 -15.68 -27.67
CA GLY A 926 0.81 -15.82 -26.23
C GLY A 926 1.40 -17.17 -25.87
N HIS A 927 0.85 -18.27 -26.40
CA HIS A 927 1.37 -19.62 -26.18
C HIS A 927 2.81 -19.76 -26.69
N LEU A 928 3.11 -19.31 -27.91
CA LEU A 928 4.48 -19.32 -28.45
C LEU A 928 5.44 -18.51 -27.58
N LYS A 929 5.03 -17.31 -27.15
CA LYS A 929 5.77 -16.47 -26.22
C LYS A 929 6.04 -17.20 -24.89
N GLN A 930 5.03 -17.82 -24.29
CA GLN A 930 5.19 -18.55 -23.03
C GLN A 930 6.08 -19.79 -23.20
N SER A 931 5.96 -20.52 -24.31
CA SER A 931 6.85 -21.66 -24.59
C SER A 931 8.31 -21.23 -24.74
N ALA A 932 8.58 -20.10 -25.40
CA ALA A 932 9.93 -19.54 -25.48
C ALA A 932 10.45 -19.10 -24.11
N LEU A 933 9.62 -18.41 -23.33
CA LEU A 933 9.97 -17.95 -21.97
C LEU A 933 10.22 -19.13 -21.03
N ALA A 934 9.38 -20.16 -21.07
CA ALA A 934 9.55 -21.39 -20.29
C ALA A 934 10.91 -22.01 -20.55
N LYS A 935 11.30 -22.18 -21.83
CA LYS A 935 12.63 -22.70 -22.20
C LYS A 935 13.75 -21.84 -21.65
N ILE A 936 13.63 -20.50 -21.75
CA ILE A 936 14.63 -19.58 -21.19
C ILE A 936 14.72 -19.76 -19.67
N GLN A 937 13.60 -19.75 -18.95
CA GLN A 937 13.59 -19.85 -17.48
C GLN A 937 14.11 -21.21 -17.00
N THR A 938 13.80 -22.31 -17.68
CA THR A 938 14.36 -23.64 -17.38
C THR A 938 15.89 -23.63 -17.53
N HIS A 939 16.41 -23.03 -18.60
CA HIS A 939 17.87 -22.92 -18.80
C HIS A 939 18.51 -22.03 -17.73
N ARG A 940 17.88 -20.92 -17.36
CA ARG A 940 18.35 -20.04 -16.28
C ARG A 940 18.43 -20.77 -14.94
N ARG A 941 17.41 -21.54 -14.57
CA ARG A 941 17.42 -22.36 -13.34
C ARG A 941 18.48 -23.47 -13.39
N SER A 942 18.63 -24.11 -14.54
CA SER A 942 19.68 -25.12 -14.77
C SER A 942 21.09 -24.54 -14.61
N LEU A 943 21.34 -23.36 -15.20
CA LEU A 943 22.62 -22.66 -15.06
C LEU A 943 22.90 -22.26 -13.60
N TYR A 944 21.87 -21.80 -12.88
CA TYR A 944 21.98 -21.48 -11.47
C TYR A 944 22.36 -22.71 -10.64
N HIS A 945 21.59 -23.79 -10.74
CA HIS A 945 21.86 -25.03 -10.00
C HIS A 945 23.21 -25.67 -10.41
N TRP A 946 23.62 -25.53 -11.67
CA TRP A 946 24.95 -25.95 -12.07
C TRP A 946 26.03 -25.16 -11.33
N ALA A 947 25.90 -23.84 -11.22
CA ALA A 947 26.97 -22.97 -10.71
C ALA A 947 27.06 -22.84 -9.20
N PHE A 948 25.94 -22.95 -8.48
CA PHE A 948 25.87 -22.80 -7.03
C PHE A 948 25.65 -24.15 -6.35
N SER A 949 26.28 -24.37 -5.19
CA SER A 949 26.15 -25.61 -4.43
C SER A 949 24.91 -25.59 -3.53
N ASP A 950 24.24 -26.74 -3.38
CA ASP A 950 23.04 -26.91 -2.54
C ASP A 950 23.23 -26.36 -1.10
N ASP A 951 24.43 -26.49 -0.52
CA ASP A 951 24.72 -25.98 0.83
C ASP A 951 24.75 -24.45 0.90
N GLU A 952 25.20 -23.78 -0.17
CA GLU A 952 25.12 -22.31 -0.26
C GLU A 952 23.66 -21.89 -0.40
N GLU A 953 22.85 -22.63 -1.17
CA GLU A 953 21.44 -22.33 -1.39
C GLU A 953 20.58 -22.52 -0.12
N ARG A 954 20.83 -23.58 0.65
CA ARG A 954 20.16 -23.80 1.95
C ARG A 954 20.44 -22.71 2.97
N ALA A 955 21.64 -22.13 2.97
CA ALA A 955 21.99 -21.06 3.90
C ALA A 955 21.19 -19.76 3.68
N PHE A 956 20.68 -19.51 2.46
CA PHE A 956 19.91 -18.32 2.13
C PHE A 956 18.40 -18.47 2.33
N HIS A 957 17.86 -19.70 2.26
CA HIS A 957 16.44 -19.96 2.42
C HIS A 957 16.09 -20.17 3.89
N LYS A 958 15.22 -19.32 4.44
CA LYS A 958 14.70 -19.45 5.80
C LYS A 958 13.25 -19.94 5.76
N MET A 959 12.87 -20.76 6.74
CA MET A 959 11.47 -21.08 6.99
C MET A 959 10.87 -19.99 7.89
N ASN A 960 9.62 -19.64 7.64
CA ASN A 960 8.92 -18.67 8.46
C ASN A 960 8.58 -19.29 9.83
N THR A 961 9.09 -18.74 10.93
CA THR A 961 8.70 -19.16 12.29
C THR A 961 7.89 -18.09 13.02
N ASP A 962 6.89 -18.49 13.83
CA ASP A 962 5.93 -17.52 14.41
C ASP A 962 6.64 -16.56 15.38
N THR A 963 7.77 -17.02 15.91
CA THR A 963 8.74 -16.24 16.66
C THR A 963 9.36 -15.13 15.84
N ASP A 964 9.78 -15.40 14.60
CA ASP A 964 10.38 -14.37 13.72
C ASP A 964 9.38 -13.25 13.43
N TYR A 965 8.10 -13.59 13.26
CA TYR A 965 7.03 -12.60 13.04
C TYR A 965 6.90 -11.62 14.22
N CYS A 966 6.93 -12.12 15.45
CA CYS A 966 6.85 -11.30 16.67
C CYS A 966 8.16 -10.57 16.99
N GLN A 967 9.31 -11.13 16.62
CA GLN A 967 10.62 -10.50 16.83
C GLN A 967 10.89 -9.33 15.86
N ALA A 968 10.31 -9.38 14.65
CA ALA A 968 10.49 -8.31 13.65
C ALA A 968 9.93 -6.95 14.13
N ASP A 969 8.82 -6.97 14.86
CA ASP A 969 8.24 -5.80 15.53
C ASP A 969 7.75 -6.20 16.93
N PRO A 970 8.45 -5.79 18.02
CA PRO A 970 8.06 -6.12 19.38
C PRO A 970 6.60 -5.76 19.71
N MET A 971 6.04 -4.73 19.07
CA MET A 971 4.63 -4.34 19.28
C MET A 971 3.64 -5.41 18.79
N ARG A 972 4.03 -6.36 17.93
CA ARG A 972 3.15 -7.46 17.51
C ARG A 972 2.85 -8.42 18.64
N SER A 973 3.81 -8.65 19.54
CA SER A 973 3.58 -9.47 20.73
C SER A 973 2.58 -8.80 21.69
N GLU A 974 2.64 -7.48 21.80
CA GLU A 974 1.73 -6.64 22.58
C GLU A 974 0.30 -6.60 21.99
N ARG A 975 0.17 -6.80 20.67
CA ARG A 975 -1.12 -6.88 19.97
C ARG A 975 -1.84 -8.21 20.19
N LEU A 976 -1.16 -9.27 20.64
CA LEU A 976 -1.81 -10.54 20.97
C LEU A 976 -2.47 -10.45 22.36
N PRO A 977 -3.58 -11.16 22.62
CA PRO A 977 -4.20 -11.17 23.94
C PRO A 977 -3.22 -11.70 25.01
N HIS A 978 -3.00 -10.91 26.07
CA HIS A 978 -2.12 -11.27 27.18
C HIS A 978 -2.65 -10.69 28.51
N THR A 979 -2.24 -11.26 29.63
CA THR A 979 -2.61 -10.77 30.97
C THR A 979 -1.88 -9.47 31.31
N SER A 980 -2.51 -8.55 32.03
CA SER A 980 -1.96 -7.21 32.38
C SER A 980 -0.55 -7.24 32.98
N THR A 981 -0.20 -8.26 33.74
CA THR A 981 1.14 -8.45 34.34
C THR A 981 2.26 -8.80 33.34
N LYS A 982 1.91 -9.10 32.09
CA LYS A 982 2.83 -9.57 31.04
C LYS A 982 2.98 -8.58 29.87
N CYS A 983 2.43 -7.38 30.00
CA CYS A 983 2.48 -6.33 29.00
C CYS A 983 3.92 -5.78 28.87
N LEU A 984 4.52 -5.95 27.68
CA LEU A 984 5.90 -5.53 27.43
C LEU A 984 6.03 -4.01 27.56
N LEU A 985 5.03 -3.27 27.07
CA LEU A 985 5.04 -1.82 27.11
C LEU A 985 4.79 -1.25 28.51
N GLN A 986 3.84 -1.81 29.26
CA GLN A 986 3.57 -1.40 30.64
C GLN A 986 4.82 -1.57 31.51
N ASN A 987 5.54 -2.67 31.32
CA ASN A 987 6.74 -2.94 32.10
C ASN A 987 7.93 -2.04 31.69
N LEU A 988 8.08 -1.68 30.41
CA LEU A 988 9.03 -0.65 29.95
C LEU A 988 8.76 0.73 30.57
N LEU A 989 7.48 1.04 30.78
CA LEU A 989 7.02 2.33 31.30
C LEU A 989 7.01 2.38 32.84
N SER A 990 6.88 1.23 33.53
CA SER A 990 6.91 1.14 34.99
C SER A 990 8.33 1.35 35.50
N SER A 991 8.65 2.60 35.79
CA SER A 991 9.90 3.02 36.44
C SER A 991 9.87 2.65 37.93
N SER A 992 10.12 1.38 38.28
CA SER A 992 10.79 1.12 39.55
C SER A 992 12.26 1.49 39.35
N SER A 993 12.66 2.61 39.95
CA SER A 993 14.03 3.13 39.96
C SER A 993 15.03 2.06 40.40
N VAL A 994 15.62 1.35 39.44
CA VAL A 994 16.92 0.71 39.66
C VAL A 994 17.95 1.79 39.39
N THR A 995 18.53 2.30 40.46
CA THR A 995 19.67 3.21 40.43
C THR A 995 20.78 2.50 39.67
N PHE A 996 20.98 2.83 38.40
CA PHE A 996 22.15 2.37 37.66
C PHE A 996 23.38 2.94 38.38
N ALA A 997 24.18 2.05 38.97
CA ALA A 997 25.52 2.40 39.38
C ALA A 997 26.24 2.91 38.13
N ALA A 998 26.69 4.15 38.19
CA ALA A 998 27.37 4.84 37.10
C ALA A 998 28.70 4.15 36.80
N THR A 999 28.66 3.16 35.90
CA THR A 999 29.85 2.62 35.24
C THR A 999 29.49 2.40 33.79
N GLU A 1000 29.73 3.42 32.97
CA GLU A 1000 30.53 3.32 31.74
C GLU A 1000 30.59 4.68 31.03
N GLU A 1001 31.78 4.97 30.49
CA GLU A 1001 32.18 6.26 29.96
C GLU A 1001 31.27 6.76 28.84
N ASN A 1002 30.83 8.02 28.95
CA ASN A 1002 30.24 8.77 27.84
C ASN A 1002 31.15 8.67 26.61
N PRO A 1003 30.65 8.28 25.42
CA PRO A 1003 31.45 8.33 24.20
C PRO A 1003 31.87 9.78 23.94
N LYS A 1004 33.18 10.02 23.78
CA LYS A 1004 33.84 11.35 23.62
C LYS A 1004 33.31 12.24 22.48
N HIS A 1005 32.35 11.76 21.68
CA HIS A 1005 31.76 12.51 20.57
C HIS A 1005 30.73 13.59 20.99
N THR A 1006 30.35 13.66 22.26
CA THR A 1006 29.39 14.67 22.79
C THR A 1006 30.00 16.06 23.02
N SER A 1007 31.31 16.26 22.88
CA SER A 1007 31.96 17.55 23.14
C SER A 1007 31.81 18.60 22.01
N LEU A 1008 31.29 18.23 20.84
CA LEU A 1008 31.19 19.13 19.68
C LEU A 1008 29.97 20.05 19.67
N PHE A 1009 28.92 19.74 20.44
CA PHE A 1009 27.64 20.48 20.42
C PHE A 1009 27.15 20.94 21.80
N HIS A 1010 27.98 20.82 22.84
CA HIS A 1010 27.74 21.50 24.11
C HIS A 1010 28.58 22.77 24.19
N PRO A 1011 28.04 23.88 24.72
CA PRO A 1011 28.88 25.01 25.08
C PRO A 1011 29.93 24.51 26.09
N LYS A 1012 31.22 24.74 25.79
CA LYS A 1012 32.31 24.46 26.72
C LYS A 1012 31.97 25.14 28.05
N LYS A 1013 31.81 24.34 29.10
CA LYS A 1013 31.89 24.84 30.46
C LYS A 1013 33.36 25.17 30.74
N ASP A 1014 33.52 26.32 31.39
CA ASP A 1014 34.68 26.81 32.11
C ASP A 1014 35.62 27.74 31.31
N ASP A 1015 35.37 29.04 31.47
CA ASP A 1015 36.44 30.00 31.78
C ASP A 1015 36.29 30.43 33.24
N PRO A 1016 37.33 30.32 34.08
CA PRO A 1016 37.33 30.88 35.43
C PRO A 1016 37.59 32.38 35.35
N SER A 1017 36.61 33.20 35.74
CA SER A 1017 36.84 34.62 35.97
C SER A 1017 37.76 34.82 37.18
N PRO A 1018 38.78 35.70 37.12
CA PRO A 1018 39.58 36.04 38.29
C PRO A 1018 38.86 37.07 39.19
N THR A 1019 38.92 36.76 40.48
CA THR A 1019 38.88 37.60 41.70
C THR A 1019 38.53 39.10 41.66
N HIS A 1020 37.67 39.44 42.64
CA HIS A 1020 37.55 40.68 43.43
C HIS A 1020 37.02 41.97 42.77
N LEU A 1021 35.81 42.38 43.19
CA LEU A 1021 35.60 43.53 44.09
C LEU A 1021 34.21 43.44 44.75
N GLN A 1022 34.18 43.60 46.08
CA GLN A 1022 33.00 43.73 46.92
C GLN A 1022 32.31 45.07 46.65
N GLU A 1023 30.98 45.11 46.70
CA GLU A 1023 30.27 45.95 47.67
C GLU A 1023 28.77 45.58 47.74
N GLU A 1024 28.26 45.75 48.96
CA GLU A 1024 26.95 45.41 49.52
C GLU A 1024 25.78 46.05 48.73
N VAL A 1025 24.52 45.64 48.85
CA VAL A 1025 23.62 46.03 49.96
C VAL A 1025 22.24 45.36 49.76
N THR A 1026 21.80 44.68 50.82
CA THR A 1026 20.44 44.38 51.35
C THR A 1026 19.21 44.21 50.44
N VAL A 1027 18.59 43.03 50.60
CA VAL A 1027 17.20 42.77 51.06
C VAL A 1027 16.19 43.94 51.01
N GLY A 1028 15.07 43.71 50.31
CA GLY A 1028 13.83 44.49 50.45
C GLY A 1028 12.61 43.69 49.99
N ASN A 1029 11.74 43.36 50.94
CA ASN A 1029 10.49 42.60 50.83
C ASN A 1029 9.34 43.31 50.08
N ALA A 1030 8.29 42.51 49.82
CA ALA A 1030 6.88 42.85 49.59
C ALA A 1030 6.55 43.36 48.17
N LEU A 1031 5.56 42.81 47.44
CA LEU A 1031 4.27 42.21 47.79
C LEU A 1031 3.91 41.10 46.79
#